data_AF-A0A135LLA2-F1
#
_entry.id   AF-A0A135LLA2-F1
#
_cell.length_a   1.000
_cell.length_b   1.000
_cell.length_c   1.000
_cell.angle_alpha   90.00
_cell.angle_beta   90.00
_cell.angle_gamma   90.00
#
_symmetry.space_group_name_H-M   'P 1'
#
loop_
_entity.id
_entity.type
_entity.pdbx_description
1 polymer ?
#
loop_
_entity_poly.entity_id
_entity_poly.type
_entity_poly.pdbx_seq_one_letter_code
_entity_poly.pdbx_strand_id
1 'polypeptide(L)'
;MASFRFKYGRSSNERVKPVNLDIRQYYNPDLPVYGPWKLWQTQPELPSAKEILGTDVPGDVVSLPTNRIWEPWVSKEKYLETHYALIREDSVTPLRNAVGQVRADPFMNDTADISIYEKVFITGVTLARAGFALHIQFSTRRAGKNIAWSYSNRLNPGTLIALSPKENAFSSKCVVAVVACRLLEGVEKDPPEVDIFLASPNDIDFDPQQEWIMVEARAGYFEANRHTLTALQKLSKESFPLNEHICSLARDIDAPEYINAAPRMDFAPLSESSAFDITEKYDILEQWPSHPMGKLDASQWTALNRMLTKRLAIIQGPPGTGKSFTSIAALKMMLANKGPNDPPIIIAAQTNHALDQLIKHISVFEKNFVRLGGRTNDPDIRKRTPYEIRQNYGLLTIEGGLMDPMKKKQNKIATEIEKLLEPFSRSNSDQPIPASLFLEYGILSKEQFQSLEEVALNWQQPNLPADADPLRAWLTGCMQPFDSKYIGGFGFANDDIDLEYEQLKEIEVERGGYEDDWSTFRTRFFHLSPGLCGSGTAEISRATIERWLKEKHLYNIHPNCRGSVYGYMRRELIKILGEQLHAIAQVYKDCSANFQTGRFERDYCILQKANIIGMTTTGLSKYRGLVSSLNPRVILIEEAAQVLEAPVAVACLPSLQHLILVGDHLQLRGQCADHELRGRPFYLDVSMFERLMVNEMPYAMLQKQRRMVPEIRKLVAPVYGNLLHDHPSVYHHPFVPGMGDKRSFFFDHPSHESSDSLSSKVNDFEASMVVNFLAYLVMNKVPASSITVLTFYNGQRKLIMRKKGQNPNVAQTYVNILTVDSYQGEENDIVILSLVRSNHHRGIGFLQQDNRICVALSRAKYGLYIFGNAQCVSKYSDFWHSVTNLMTEDPQDPRLGSALPLFCERHNEETLIRTSLATGICHADIRVPVNAMVLSTTGGKETKTQIFDGGSDWDDIGEEEERDAMIESVRRWQALAQGGAIQGDYHRAQPHGNGKRPWDDEGKGMEIDEYRRAGHVDATPAEQNIADPDQVSLIDLDDDGDLKAEVLTTEVHV
;
A
#
# COMPACT_ATOMS: atom_id res chain seq x y z
N MET A 1 31.03 18.68 22.10
CA MET A 1 31.98 18.38 23.20
C MET A 1 31.27 17.56 24.27
N ALA A 2 32.01 17.07 25.29
CA ALA A 2 31.51 16.37 26.49
C ALA A 2 30.68 15.09 26.26
N SER A 3 31.30 13.93 26.47
CA SER A 3 30.64 12.62 26.39
C SER A 3 30.16 12.13 27.76
N PHE A 4 28.87 11.83 27.88
CA PHE A 4 28.32 11.04 28.99
C PHE A 4 28.02 9.60 28.56
N ARG A 5 29.08 8.79 28.47
CA ARG A 5 28.94 7.32 28.33
C ARG A 5 28.57 6.71 29.67
N PHE A 6 27.30 6.37 29.89
CA PHE A 6 26.91 5.48 30.97
C PHE A 6 27.58 4.11 30.81
N LYS A 7 28.49 3.78 31.73
CA LYS A 7 29.14 2.46 31.79
C LYS A 7 28.18 1.41 32.40
N TYR A 8 27.20 0.96 31.63
CA TYR A 8 26.60 -0.35 31.91
C TYR A 8 27.58 -1.44 31.50
N GLY A 9 27.92 -2.33 32.44
CA GLY A 9 28.87 -3.41 32.22
C GLY A 9 28.30 -4.46 31.28
N ARG A 10 28.86 -4.57 30.06
CA ARG A 10 28.60 -5.72 29.18
C ARG A 10 29.24 -6.97 29.77
N SER A 11 28.48 -7.73 30.56
CA SER A 11 28.77 -9.13 30.86
C SER A 11 28.50 -9.98 29.61
N SER A 12 29.50 -10.04 28.73
CA SER A 12 29.43 -10.74 27.44
C SER A 12 29.53 -12.27 27.60
N ASN A 13 28.60 -12.87 28.34
CA ASN A 13 28.36 -14.30 28.29
C ASN A 13 27.55 -14.60 27.02
N GLU A 14 28.24 -15.02 25.97
CA GLU A 14 27.64 -15.45 24.71
C GLU A 14 26.63 -16.59 24.98
N ARG A 15 25.37 -16.38 24.59
CA ARG A 15 24.29 -17.33 24.91
C ARG A 15 24.15 -18.32 23.76
N VAL A 16 24.77 -19.48 23.93
CA VAL A 16 24.59 -20.62 23.02
C VAL A 16 23.21 -21.24 23.22
N LYS A 17 22.52 -21.58 22.12
CA LYS A 17 21.27 -22.33 22.11
C LYS A 17 21.25 -23.40 21.01
N PRO A 18 20.63 -24.57 21.24
CA PRO A 18 20.44 -25.57 20.19
C PRO A 18 19.50 -25.05 19.10
N VAL A 19 19.66 -25.53 17.88
CA VAL A 19 18.76 -25.26 16.76
C VAL A 19 17.40 -25.95 16.94
N ASN A 20 16.31 -25.28 16.57
CA ASN A 20 15.02 -25.96 16.34
C ASN A 20 14.98 -26.52 14.90
N LEU A 21 14.87 -27.85 14.78
CA LEU A 21 14.82 -28.55 13.49
C LEU A 21 13.45 -28.44 12.79
N ASP A 22 12.36 -28.17 13.53
CA ASP A 22 11.01 -28.01 12.97
C ASP A 22 10.98 -26.92 11.88
N ILE A 23 11.75 -25.85 12.09
CA ILE A 23 11.91 -24.73 11.16
C ILE A 23 12.55 -25.20 9.84
N ARG A 24 13.56 -26.08 9.91
CA ARG A 24 14.18 -26.68 8.71
C ARG A 24 13.22 -27.65 8.02
N GLN A 25 12.52 -28.48 8.79
CA GLN A 25 11.51 -29.40 8.27
C GLN A 25 10.37 -28.64 7.57
N TYR A 26 10.00 -27.45 8.05
CA TYR A 26 9.01 -26.61 7.39
C TYR A 26 9.44 -26.18 5.98
N TYR A 27 10.70 -25.80 5.79
CA TYR A 27 11.24 -25.37 4.49
C TYR A 27 11.85 -26.51 3.66
N ASN A 28 11.69 -27.77 4.06
CA ASN A 28 12.12 -28.92 3.27
C ASN A 28 11.22 -29.10 2.03
N PRO A 29 11.77 -29.06 0.78
CA PRO A 29 10.99 -29.28 -0.43
C PRO A 29 10.43 -30.71 -0.55
N ASP A 30 11.16 -31.70 -0.03
CA ASP A 30 10.93 -33.14 -0.23
C ASP A 30 9.79 -33.72 0.65
N LEU A 31 8.95 -32.85 1.22
CA LEU A 31 7.82 -33.29 2.03
C LEU A 31 6.75 -34.00 1.19
N PRO A 32 6.22 -35.14 1.68
CA PRO A 32 5.27 -35.96 0.94
C PRO A 32 4.00 -35.17 0.61
N VAL A 33 3.50 -35.38 -0.61
CA VAL A 33 2.21 -34.86 -1.04
C VAL A 33 1.14 -35.83 -0.58
N TYR A 34 0.20 -35.35 0.25
CA TYR A 34 -0.97 -36.11 0.63
C TYR A 34 -2.08 -35.90 -0.41
N GLY A 35 -2.66 -37.00 -0.91
CA GLY A 35 -3.66 -36.97 -1.99
C GLY A 35 -3.04 -36.93 -3.40
N PRO A 36 -3.88 -36.84 -4.45
CA PRO A 36 -3.42 -36.81 -5.84
C PRO A 36 -2.67 -35.51 -6.15
N TRP A 37 -1.50 -35.62 -6.76
CA TRP A 37 -0.66 -34.48 -7.14
C TRP A 37 -1.36 -33.56 -8.14
N LYS A 38 -1.25 -32.25 -7.94
CA LYS A 38 -1.81 -31.19 -8.79
C LYS A 38 -0.79 -30.09 -9.07
N LEU A 39 -0.79 -29.60 -10.32
CA LEU A 39 0.17 -28.61 -10.83
C LEU A 39 0.32 -27.35 -9.95
N TRP A 40 -0.77 -26.87 -9.35
CA TRP A 40 -0.77 -25.66 -8.51
C TRP A 40 0.11 -25.82 -7.25
N GLN A 41 0.29 -27.05 -6.74
CA GLN A 41 1.11 -27.36 -5.56
C GLN A 41 2.62 -27.18 -5.80
N THR A 42 3.04 -27.05 -7.06
CA THR A 42 4.44 -26.89 -7.48
C THR A 42 4.66 -25.70 -8.42
N GLN A 43 3.68 -24.82 -8.57
CA GLN A 43 3.88 -23.57 -9.32
C GLN A 43 4.86 -22.64 -8.59
N PRO A 44 5.70 -21.88 -9.33
CA PRO A 44 6.68 -20.97 -8.73
C PRO A 44 6.00 -19.82 -7.97
N GLU A 45 6.64 -19.34 -6.90
CA GLU A 45 6.14 -18.23 -6.06
C GLU A 45 5.91 -16.93 -6.84
N LEU A 46 6.65 -16.71 -7.94
CA LEU A 46 6.55 -15.56 -8.82
C LEU A 46 5.92 -15.99 -10.16
N PRO A 47 5.17 -15.11 -10.85
CA PRO A 47 4.57 -15.46 -12.13
C PRO A 47 5.63 -15.65 -13.21
N SER A 48 5.34 -16.54 -14.17
CA SER A 48 6.25 -16.78 -15.29
C SER A 48 6.09 -15.73 -16.39
N ALA A 49 7.10 -15.57 -17.25
CA ALA A 49 7.03 -14.68 -18.42
C ALA A 49 5.79 -14.95 -19.32
N LYS A 50 5.39 -16.22 -19.47
CA LYS A 50 4.18 -16.62 -20.23
C LYS A 50 2.89 -16.18 -19.54
N GLU A 51 2.89 -16.16 -18.21
CA GLU A 51 1.75 -15.79 -17.37
C GLU A 51 1.47 -14.28 -17.37
N ILE A 52 2.51 -13.48 -17.68
CA ILE A 52 2.47 -12.02 -17.83
C ILE A 52 2.27 -11.59 -19.29
N LEU A 53 2.77 -12.35 -20.28
CA LEU A 53 2.44 -12.13 -21.70
C LEU A 53 1.00 -12.55 -22.04
N GLY A 54 0.44 -13.51 -21.29
CA GLY A 54 -0.85 -14.13 -21.61
C GLY A 54 -0.76 -15.09 -22.80
N THR A 55 -1.91 -15.38 -23.39
CA THR A 55 -2.03 -16.06 -24.68
C THR A 55 -2.38 -15.04 -25.78
N ASP A 56 -1.92 -15.30 -27.01
CA ASP A 56 -2.13 -14.40 -28.15
C ASP A 56 -3.50 -14.60 -28.83
N VAL A 57 -4.45 -15.20 -28.13
CA VAL A 57 -5.79 -15.55 -28.61
C VAL A 57 -6.81 -14.59 -27.99
N PRO A 58 -7.42 -13.68 -28.76
CA PRO A 58 -8.43 -12.76 -28.23
C PRO A 58 -9.64 -13.55 -27.68
N GLY A 59 -9.94 -13.36 -26.39
CA GLY A 59 -11.05 -14.06 -25.72
C GLY A 59 -10.69 -15.36 -25.01
N ASP A 60 -9.41 -15.75 -24.96
CA ASP A 60 -8.93 -16.91 -24.17
C ASP A 60 -8.89 -16.57 -22.67
N VAL A 61 -10.05 -16.66 -22.03
CA VAL A 61 -10.24 -16.35 -20.60
C VAL A 61 -9.54 -17.39 -19.73
N VAL A 62 -8.73 -16.94 -18.77
CA VAL A 62 -8.10 -17.82 -17.77
C VAL A 62 -9.18 -18.62 -17.04
N SER A 63 -9.12 -19.95 -17.15
CA SER A 63 -10.14 -20.85 -16.60
C SER A 63 -10.04 -20.94 -15.07
N LEU A 64 -10.71 -20.01 -14.39
CA LEU A 64 -10.74 -19.93 -12.93
C LEU A 64 -11.85 -20.80 -12.34
N PRO A 65 -11.59 -21.50 -11.21
CA PRO A 65 -12.62 -22.24 -10.50
C PRO A 65 -13.57 -21.29 -9.74
N THR A 66 -14.85 -21.63 -9.72
CA THR A 66 -15.89 -20.86 -9.02
C THR A 66 -15.74 -20.94 -7.49
N ASN A 67 -16.10 -19.85 -6.80
CA ASN A 67 -15.99 -19.75 -5.35
C ASN A 67 -17.32 -20.12 -4.67
N ARG A 68 -17.27 -21.06 -3.71
CA ARG A 68 -18.46 -21.58 -3.02
C ARG A 68 -18.72 -20.80 -1.73
N ILE A 69 -19.49 -19.72 -1.83
CA ILE A 69 -19.91 -18.94 -0.65
C ILE A 69 -21.17 -19.53 0.02
N TRP A 70 -22.13 -20.08 -0.73
CA TRP A 70 -23.46 -20.50 -0.22
C TRP A 70 -23.64 -22.01 -0.04
N GLU A 71 -22.58 -22.80 -0.18
CA GLU A 71 -22.62 -24.26 -0.09
C GLU A 71 -21.31 -24.82 0.51
N PRO A 72 -21.32 -26.02 1.10
CA PRO A 72 -20.09 -26.65 1.57
C PRO A 72 -19.13 -27.01 0.42
N TRP A 73 -17.85 -27.09 0.77
CA TRP A 73 -16.78 -27.51 -0.12
C TRP A 73 -16.67 -29.03 -0.16
N VAL A 74 -16.54 -29.58 -1.37
CA VAL A 74 -16.45 -31.02 -1.63
C VAL A 74 -15.24 -31.66 -0.93
N SER A 75 -14.12 -30.94 -0.81
CA SER A 75 -12.96 -31.35 -0.02
C SER A 75 -12.05 -30.16 0.32
N LYS A 76 -11.11 -30.34 1.28
CA LYS A 76 -10.10 -29.32 1.61
C LYS A 76 -9.19 -29.00 0.41
N GLU A 77 -8.91 -29.98 -0.44
CA GLU A 77 -8.06 -29.82 -1.63
C GLU A 77 -8.72 -28.93 -2.67
N LYS A 78 -10.06 -29.03 -2.84
CA LYS A 78 -10.78 -28.17 -3.77
C LYS A 78 -10.92 -26.74 -3.24
N TYR A 79 -11.15 -26.59 -1.93
CA TYR A 79 -11.12 -25.30 -1.24
C TYR A 79 -9.76 -24.59 -1.42
N LEU A 80 -8.65 -25.26 -1.06
CA LEU A 80 -7.30 -24.68 -1.19
C LEU A 80 -6.91 -24.39 -2.65
N GLU A 81 -7.29 -25.27 -3.59
CA GLU A 81 -7.07 -25.06 -5.03
C GLU A 81 -7.78 -23.80 -5.55
N THR A 82 -9.06 -23.62 -5.20
CA THR A 82 -9.81 -22.44 -5.65
C THR A 82 -9.24 -21.15 -5.08
N HIS A 83 -9.00 -21.08 -3.76
CA HIS A 83 -8.45 -19.87 -3.17
C HIS A 83 -7.01 -19.59 -3.61
N TYR A 84 -6.20 -20.62 -3.92
CA TYR A 84 -4.89 -20.41 -4.55
C TYR A 84 -5.03 -19.82 -5.96
N ALA A 85 -5.92 -20.36 -6.80
CA ALA A 85 -6.11 -19.87 -8.17
C ALA A 85 -6.61 -18.42 -8.21
N LEU A 86 -7.62 -18.08 -7.40
CA LEU A 86 -8.19 -16.72 -7.36
C LEU A 86 -7.21 -15.68 -6.81
N ILE A 87 -6.49 -15.99 -5.72
CA ILE A 87 -5.46 -15.08 -5.19
C ILE A 87 -4.28 -14.96 -6.16
N ARG A 88 -3.91 -16.01 -6.90
CA ARG A 88 -2.85 -15.93 -7.91
C ARG A 88 -3.26 -15.01 -9.04
N GLU A 89 -4.48 -15.13 -9.55
CA GLU A 89 -4.97 -14.28 -10.63
C GLU A 89 -5.10 -12.81 -10.21
N ASP A 90 -5.70 -12.54 -9.04
CA ASP A 90 -5.78 -11.20 -8.44
C ASP A 90 -4.40 -10.50 -8.39
N SER A 91 -3.36 -11.28 -8.13
CA SER A 91 -1.99 -10.79 -8.00
C SER A 91 -1.25 -10.60 -9.35
N VAL A 92 -1.78 -11.14 -10.45
CA VAL A 92 -1.07 -11.27 -11.74
C VAL A 92 -1.76 -10.48 -12.86
N THR A 93 -3.10 -10.47 -12.89
CA THR A 93 -3.91 -9.74 -13.89
C THR A 93 -3.52 -8.26 -14.03
N PRO A 94 -3.26 -7.48 -12.95
CA PRO A 94 -2.87 -6.08 -13.09
C PRO A 94 -1.62 -5.87 -13.96
N LEU A 95 -0.56 -6.67 -13.75
CA LEU A 95 0.68 -6.56 -14.54
C LEU A 95 0.52 -7.19 -15.93
N ARG A 96 -0.23 -8.30 -16.06
CA ARG A 96 -0.54 -8.91 -17.36
C ARG A 96 -1.27 -7.92 -18.27
N ASN A 97 -2.27 -7.21 -17.75
CA ASN A 97 -3.04 -6.21 -18.49
C ASN A 97 -2.19 -4.97 -18.82
N ALA A 98 -1.32 -4.53 -17.91
CA ALA A 98 -0.38 -3.43 -18.16
C ALA A 98 0.62 -3.77 -19.28
N VAL A 99 1.20 -4.97 -19.25
CA VAL A 99 2.09 -5.47 -20.31
C VAL A 99 1.34 -5.65 -21.63
N GLY A 100 0.10 -6.15 -21.59
CA GLY A 100 -0.76 -6.27 -22.77
C GLY A 100 -1.00 -4.94 -23.48
N GLN A 101 -1.23 -3.85 -22.73
CA GLN A 101 -1.39 -2.50 -23.29
C GLN A 101 -0.08 -1.97 -23.89
N VAL A 102 1.05 -2.07 -23.17
CA VAL A 102 2.36 -1.61 -23.67
C VAL A 102 2.87 -2.45 -24.86
N ARG A 103 2.43 -3.71 -24.96
CA ARG A 103 2.68 -4.58 -26.12
C ARG A 103 1.86 -4.16 -27.35
N ALA A 104 0.68 -3.56 -27.16
CA ALA A 104 -0.17 -3.04 -28.23
C ALA A 104 0.24 -1.62 -28.68
N ASP A 105 0.66 -0.76 -27.76
CA ASP A 105 1.29 0.55 -28.05
C ASP A 105 2.60 0.76 -27.24
N PRO A 106 3.75 0.37 -27.81
CA PRO A 106 5.07 0.62 -27.19
C PRO A 106 5.44 2.10 -27.00
N PHE A 107 4.69 3.03 -27.60
CA PHE A 107 4.93 4.47 -27.56
C PHE A 107 3.99 5.22 -26.61
N MET A 108 3.03 4.52 -25.97
CA MET A 108 2.13 5.11 -24.99
C MET A 108 2.89 5.73 -23.79
N ASN A 109 2.30 6.76 -23.20
CA ASN A 109 2.76 7.35 -21.93
C ASN A 109 2.11 6.62 -20.74
N ASP A 110 2.50 7.02 -19.53
CA ASP A 110 1.85 6.59 -18.29
C ASP A 110 0.33 6.86 -18.32
N THR A 111 -0.44 5.96 -17.70
CA THR A 111 -1.88 6.13 -17.48
C THR A 111 -2.16 6.40 -15.99
N ALA A 112 -3.41 6.27 -15.54
CA ALA A 112 -3.73 6.23 -14.12
C ALA A 112 -3.19 4.94 -13.46
N ASP A 113 -3.24 3.83 -14.19
CA ASP A 113 -3.03 2.47 -13.66
C ASP A 113 -1.66 1.87 -14.03
N ILE A 114 -0.96 2.45 -15.02
CA ILE A 114 0.32 1.94 -15.55
C ILE A 114 1.42 3.00 -15.40
N SER A 115 2.58 2.57 -14.89
CA SER A 115 3.86 3.30 -14.95
C SER A 115 4.78 2.65 -15.98
N ILE A 116 5.38 3.46 -16.87
CA ILE A 116 6.29 2.99 -17.92
C ILE A 116 7.63 3.70 -17.77
N TYR A 117 8.71 2.95 -17.90
CA TYR A 117 10.07 3.46 -17.79
C TYR A 117 10.85 3.10 -19.06
N GLU A 118 11.40 4.10 -19.74
CA GLU A 118 12.26 3.95 -20.93
C GLU A 118 13.72 4.24 -20.58
N LYS A 119 14.66 3.94 -21.50
CA LYS A 119 16.11 4.04 -21.24
C LYS A 119 16.53 3.29 -19.98
N VAL A 120 15.95 2.11 -19.77
CA VAL A 120 16.30 1.27 -18.63
C VAL A 120 17.59 0.52 -18.98
N PHE A 121 18.67 0.78 -18.24
CA PHE A 121 19.98 0.15 -18.43
C PHE A 121 20.46 -0.51 -17.13
N ILE A 122 21.14 -1.65 -17.26
CA ILE A 122 21.68 -2.41 -16.13
C ILE A 122 23.08 -1.87 -15.81
N THR A 123 23.20 -1.15 -14.69
CA THR A 123 24.43 -0.41 -14.30
C THR A 123 25.19 -1.08 -13.15
N GLY A 124 24.66 -2.17 -12.59
CA GLY A 124 25.38 -2.95 -11.60
C GLY A 124 24.65 -4.19 -11.08
N VAL A 125 25.28 -4.82 -10.10
CA VAL A 125 24.76 -5.97 -9.36
C VAL A 125 24.88 -5.70 -7.86
N THR A 126 23.78 -5.83 -7.14
CA THR A 126 23.70 -5.70 -5.69
C THR A 126 23.56 -7.07 -5.04
N LEU A 127 24.54 -7.46 -4.22
CA LEU A 127 24.52 -8.71 -3.47
C LEU A 127 24.02 -8.45 -2.04
N ALA A 128 22.72 -8.69 -1.86
CA ALA A 128 22.03 -8.65 -0.57
C ALA A 128 21.97 -10.05 0.05
N ARG A 129 21.91 -10.16 1.39
CA ARG A 129 21.69 -11.48 2.03
C ARG A 129 20.36 -12.12 1.63
N ALA A 130 19.40 -11.32 1.18
CA ALA A 130 18.10 -11.74 0.69
C ALA A 130 18.15 -12.34 -0.73
N GLY A 131 19.14 -11.96 -1.57
CA GLY A 131 19.19 -12.38 -2.97
C GLY A 131 20.21 -11.62 -3.82
N PHE A 132 20.38 -12.11 -5.05
CA PHE A 132 21.11 -11.43 -6.11
C PHE A 132 20.16 -10.43 -6.79
N ALA A 133 20.47 -9.12 -6.73
CA ALA A 133 19.70 -8.08 -7.41
C ALA A 133 20.49 -7.45 -8.57
N LEU A 134 19.77 -7.08 -9.63
CA LEU A 134 20.27 -6.17 -10.66
C LEU A 134 20.00 -4.73 -10.22
N HIS A 135 20.97 -3.86 -10.47
CA HIS A 135 20.88 -2.43 -10.23
C HIS A 135 20.66 -1.72 -11.57
N ILE A 136 19.59 -0.95 -11.68
CA ILE A 136 19.16 -0.33 -12.94
C ILE A 136 19.04 1.19 -12.82
N GLN A 137 19.43 1.90 -13.88
CA GLN A 137 19.09 3.31 -14.12
C GLN A 137 18.02 3.42 -15.19
N PHE A 138 17.12 4.41 -15.09
CA PHE A 138 15.97 4.54 -15.98
C PHE A 138 15.51 5.99 -16.17
N SER A 139 14.69 6.23 -17.21
CA SER A 139 14.09 7.55 -17.47
C SER A 139 12.60 7.58 -17.12
N THR A 140 12.18 8.67 -16.47
CA THR A 140 10.80 8.95 -16.04
C THR A 140 9.97 9.71 -17.08
N ARG A 141 10.50 9.91 -18.29
CA ARG A 141 9.90 10.77 -19.33
C ARG A 141 8.44 10.48 -19.64
N ARG A 142 8.05 9.20 -19.66
CA ARG A 142 6.67 8.71 -19.93
C ARG A 142 5.64 9.18 -18.91
N ALA A 143 6.06 9.63 -17.72
CA ALA A 143 5.17 10.14 -16.69
C ALA A 143 4.56 11.52 -17.02
N GLY A 144 5.19 12.32 -17.89
CA GLY A 144 4.72 13.68 -18.23
C GLY A 144 4.77 14.72 -17.11
N LYS A 145 5.31 14.35 -15.93
CA LYS A 145 5.39 15.17 -14.70
C LYS A 145 6.60 14.78 -13.85
N ASN A 146 7.14 15.71 -13.08
CA ASN A 146 8.27 15.43 -12.18
C ASN A 146 7.75 14.66 -10.96
N ILE A 147 8.13 13.39 -10.84
CA ILE A 147 7.62 12.47 -9.80
C ILE A 147 8.07 12.95 -8.42
N ALA A 148 7.11 13.23 -7.54
CA ALA A 148 7.36 13.50 -6.12
C ALA A 148 7.66 12.18 -5.37
N TRP A 149 8.87 11.64 -5.53
CA TRP A 149 9.24 10.29 -5.09
C TRP A 149 8.93 9.95 -3.63
N SER A 150 9.20 10.89 -2.71
CA SER A 150 8.87 10.79 -1.28
C SER A 150 7.36 10.66 -0.98
N TYR A 151 6.49 10.79 -1.99
CA TYR A 151 5.03 10.70 -1.93
C TYR A 151 4.42 9.82 -3.04
N SER A 152 5.23 9.02 -3.74
CA SER A 152 4.75 8.24 -4.89
C SER A 152 4.71 6.73 -4.61
N ASN A 153 3.62 6.04 -4.95
CA ASN A 153 3.46 4.56 -4.85
C ASN A 153 4.28 3.76 -5.89
N ARG A 154 5.00 4.44 -6.78
CA ARG A 154 5.83 3.84 -7.83
C ARG A 154 7.05 3.09 -7.30
N LEU A 155 7.33 1.93 -7.88
CA LEU A 155 8.46 1.06 -7.58
C LEU A 155 8.58 0.74 -6.08
N ASN A 156 7.44 0.55 -5.41
CA ASN A 156 7.42 0.17 -4.00
C ASN A 156 8.11 -1.21 -3.81
N PRO A 157 8.97 -1.41 -2.78
CA PRO A 157 9.67 -2.67 -2.58
C PRO A 157 8.71 -3.85 -2.41
N GLY A 158 8.69 -4.78 -3.37
CA GLY A 158 7.74 -5.89 -3.45
C GLY A 158 6.67 -5.79 -4.54
N THR A 159 6.57 -4.68 -5.26
CA THR A 159 5.76 -4.59 -6.48
C THR A 159 6.38 -5.45 -7.58
N LEU A 160 5.53 -6.16 -8.34
CA LEU A 160 5.93 -6.87 -9.55
C LEU A 160 6.13 -5.89 -10.70
N ILE A 161 7.15 -6.16 -11.51
CA ILE A 161 7.49 -5.41 -12.71
C ILE A 161 7.84 -6.37 -13.85
N ALA A 162 7.64 -5.92 -15.08
CA ALA A 162 8.02 -6.66 -16.28
C ALA A 162 9.04 -5.84 -17.09
N LEU A 163 10.04 -6.51 -17.64
CA LEU A 163 11.05 -5.90 -18.52
C LEU A 163 11.10 -6.59 -19.88
N SER A 164 11.35 -5.82 -20.93
CA SER A 164 11.63 -6.34 -22.28
C SER A 164 12.71 -5.49 -22.95
N PRO A 165 13.59 -6.06 -23.80
CA PRO A 165 14.46 -5.25 -24.65
C PRO A 165 13.62 -4.28 -25.48
N LYS A 166 14.07 -3.03 -25.61
CA LYS A 166 13.32 -1.97 -26.28
C LYS A 166 12.87 -2.31 -27.71
N GLU A 167 13.72 -3.02 -28.45
CA GLU A 167 13.44 -3.48 -29.82
C GLU A 167 12.41 -4.63 -29.87
N ASN A 168 12.17 -5.32 -28.74
CA ASN A 168 11.19 -6.39 -28.63
C ASN A 168 9.83 -5.89 -28.10
N ALA A 169 9.83 -4.93 -27.17
CA ALA A 169 8.62 -4.32 -26.60
C ALA A 169 7.52 -5.35 -26.21
N PHE A 170 7.92 -6.40 -25.49
CA PHE A 170 7.07 -7.51 -25.04
C PHE A 170 6.44 -8.37 -26.15
N SER A 171 6.80 -8.20 -27.43
CA SER A 171 6.30 -9.04 -28.53
C SER A 171 6.65 -10.54 -28.35
N SER A 172 7.77 -10.87 -27.70
CA SER A 172 8.14 -12.28 -27.43
C SER A 172 9.09 -12.52 -26.26
N LYS A 173 9.84 -11.51 -25.77
CA LYS A 173 10.68 -11.59 -24.56
C LYS A 173 10.08 -10.73 -23.46
N CYS A 174 9.70 -11.36 -22.35
CA CYS A 174 9.34 -10.73 -21.10
C CYS A 174 10.22 -11.32 -19.99
N VAL A 175 10.77 -10.48 -19.13
CA VAL A 175 11.50 -10.85 -17.91
C VAL A 175 10.67 -10.35 -16.73
N VAL A 176 10.30 -11.24 -15.82
CA VAL A 176 9.52 -10.89 -14.62
C VAL A 176 10.48 -10.61 -13.47
N ALA A 177 10.25 -9.50 -12.76
CA ALA A 177 11.04 -9.12 -11.61
C ALA A 177 10.17 -8.50 -10.50
N VAL A 178 10.78 -8.34 -9.33
CA VAL A 178 10.19 -7.68 -8.16
C VAL A 178 11.14 -6.56 -7.74
N VAL A 179 10.63 -5.39 -7.35
CA VAL A 179 11.48 -4.34 -6.79
C VAL A 179 12.11 -4.83 -5.48
N ALA A 180 13.43 -4.95 -5.46
CA ALA A 180 14.21 -5.46 -4.34
C ALA A 180 14.36 -4.37 -3.27
N CYS A 181 14.77 -3.16 -3.70
CA CYS A 181 14.90 -1.99 -2.86
C CYS A 181 14.72 -0.69 -3.65
N ARG A 182 13.96 0.24 -3.08
CA ARG A 182 13.84 1.63 -3.52
C ARG A 182 14.43 2.52 -2.43
N LEU A 183 15.44 3.31 -2.78
CA LEU A 183 15.97 4.38 -1.94
C LEU A 183 15.47 5.71 -2.48
N LEU A 184 15.03 6.62 -1.61
CA LEU A 184 14.78 8.02 -2.00
C LEU A 184 16.06 8.64 -2.60
N GLU A 185 17.21 8.47 -1.94
CA GLU A 185 18.55 8.84 -2.46
C GLU A 185 18.93 8.19 -3.82
N GLY A 186 18.23 7.12 -4.23
CA GLY A 186 18.42 6.45 -5.51
C GLY A 186 17.48 6.99 -6.58
N VAL A 187 16.19 7.08 -6.29
CA VAL A 187 15.18 7.54 -7.26
C VAL A 187 15.15 9.06 -7.45
N GLU A 188 15.58 9.85 -6.45
CA GLU A 188 15.70 11.31 -6.54
C GLU A 188 16.94 11.78 -7.34
N LYS A 189 17.72 10.85 -7.90
CA LYS A 189 18.80 11.15 -8.85
C LYS A 189 18.26 11.50 -10.24
N ASP A 190 19.12 12.11 -11.06
CA ASP A 190 18.93 12.23 -12.50
C ASP A 190 20.15 11.59 -13.22
N PRO A 191 20.03 10.38 -13.81
CA PRO A 191 18.85 9.53 -13.87
C PRO A 191 18.53 8.80 -12.55
N PRO A 192 17.25 8.49 -12.26
CA PRO A 192 16.84 7.63 -11.14
C PRO A 192 17.43 6.21 -11.16
N GLU A 193 17.65 5.65 -9.96
CA GLU A 193 18.17 4.29 -9.71
C GLU A 193 17.22 3.43 -8.85
N VAL A 194 17.17 2.12 -9.11
CA VAL A 194 16.47 1.13 -8.27
C VAL A 194 17.15 -0.25 -8.35
N ASP A 195 17.02 -1.08 -7.30
CA ASP A 195 17.47 -2.47 -7.29
C ASP A 195 16.29 -3.44 -7.49
N ILE A 196 16.46 -4.47 -8.32
CA ILE A 196 15.40 -5.45 -8.69
C ILE A 196 15.86 -6.91 -8.53
N PHE A 197 14.96 -7.79 -8.06
CA PHE A 197 15.16 -9.24 -8.02
C PHE A 197 14.44 -9.90 -9.20
N LEU A 198 15.14 -10.63 -10.06
CA LEU A 198 14.50 -11.39 -11.15
C LEU A 198 13.81 -12.66 -10.63
N ALA A 199 12.72 -13.07 -11.27
CA ALA A 199 11.99 -14.28 -10.89
C ALA A 199 12.82 -15.56 -11.10
N SER A 200 13.51 -15.64 -12.24
CA SER A 200 14.44 -16.73 -12.60
C SER A 200 15.88 -16.21 -12.67
N PRO A 201 16.87 -16.92 -12.09
CA PRO A 201 18.29 -16.65 -12.34
C PRO A 201 18.69 -16.80 -13.82
N ASN A 202 17.92 -17.58 -14.60
CA ASN A 202 18.18 -17.77 -16.03
C ASN A 202 17.77 -16.56 -16.88
N ASP A 203 16.99 -15.62 -16.30
CA ASP A 203 16.60 -14.37 -16.96
C ASP A 203 17.65 -13.27 -16.73
N ILE A 204 18.74 -13.54 -16.01
CA ILE A 204 19.82 -12.57 -15.76
C ILE A 204 20.54 -12.27 -17.06
N ASP A 205 20.16 -11.17 -17.67
CA ASP A 205 20.98 -10.40 -18.59
C ASP A 205 21.82 -9.40 -17.77
N PHE A 206 23.00 -9.05 -18.26
CA PHE A 206 23.84 -8.03 -17.61
C PHE A 206 24.53 -7.09 -18.60
N ASP A 207 24.20 -7.11 -19.90
CA ASP A 207 24.83 -6.20 -20.87
C ASP A 207 24.51 -4.73 -20.55
N PRO A 208 25.50 -3.93 -20.11
CA PRO A 208 25.27 -2.52 -19.76
C PRO A 208 24.95 -1.63 -20.97
N GLN A 209 25.06 -2.14 -22.21
CA GLN A 209 24.65 -1.44 -23.42
C GLN A 209 23.23 -1.82 -23.90
N GLN A 210 22.56 -2.82 -23.30
CA GLN A 210 21.20 -3.20 -23.70
C GLN A 210 20.17 -2.24 -23.11
N GLU A 211 19.42 -1.54 -23.96
CA GLU A 211 18.28 -0.72 -23.54
C GLU A 211 17.02 -1.57 -23.36
N TRP A 212 16.34 -1.39 -22.23
CA TRP A 212 15.08 -2.06 -21.87
C TRP A 212 13.93 -1.04 -21.74
N ILE A 213 12.71 -1.56 -21.85
CA ILE A 213 11.47 -0.95 -21.36
C ILE A 213 11.06 -1.72 -20.11
N MET A 214 10.67 -1.01 -19.05
CA MET A 214 10.14 -1.59 -17.81
C MET A 214 8.73 -1.08 -17.55
N VAL A 215 7.83 -1.98 -17.14
CA VAL A 215 6.40 -1.74 -16.91
C VAL A 215 6.03 -2.15 -15.49
N GLU A 216 5.27 -1.28 -14.82
CA GLU A 216 4.68 -1.49 -13.50
C GLU A 216 3.17 -1.22 -13.58
N ALA A 217 2.36 -2.10 -12.98
CA ALA A 217 0.97 -1.81 -12.66
C ALA A 217 0.88 -1.16 -11.28
N ARG A 218 0.06 -0.11 -11.14
CA ARG A 218 -0.13 0.61 -9.86
C ARG A 218 -1.20 -0.03 -8.95
N ALA A 219 -1.93 -1.02 -9.45
CA ALA A 219 -2.92 -1.78 -8.69
C ALA A 219 -2.33 -3.08 -8.12
N GLY A 220 -2.59 -3.35 -6.83
CA GLY A 220 -2.18 -4.56 -6.13
C GLY A 220 -0.77 -4.52 -5.53
N TYR A 221 -0.49 -5.44 -4.59
CA TYR A 221 0.83 -5.60 -3.96
C TYR A 221 1.19 -7.09 -3.81
N PHE A 222 1.97 -7.59 -4.77
CA PHE A 222 2.19 -9.03 -4.95
C PHE A 222 2.78 -9.75 -3.73
N GLU A 223 3.74 -9.15 -3.01
CA GLU A 223 4.47 -9.83 -1.92
C GLU A 223 3.55 -10.37 -0.82
N ALA A 224 2.48 -9.65 -0.48
CA ALA A 224 1.52 -10.09 0.54
C ALA A 224 0.80 -11.39 0.11
N ASN A 225 0.44 -11.46 -1.17
CA ASN A 225 -0.19 -12.64 -1.76
C ASN A 225 0.83 -13.75 -2.03
N ARG A 226 2.09 -13.46 -2.41
CA ARG A 226 3.19 -14.44 -2.57
C ARG A 226 3.34 -15.34 -1.35
N HIS A 227 3.41 -14.75 -0.16
CA HIS A 227 3.52 -15.50 1.09
C HIS A 227 2.28 -16.37 1.34
N THR A 228 1.09 -15.86 1.02
CA THR A 228 -0.19 -16.57 1.18
C THR A 228 -0.31 -17.75 0.21
N LEU A 229 0.05 -17.57 -1.06
CA LEU A 229 0.10 -18.62 -2.09
C LEU A 229 1.02 -19.77 -1.68
N THR A 230 2.22 -19.45 -1.20
CA THR A 230 3.21 -20.43 -0.70
C THR A 230 2.67 -21.17 0.53
N ALA A 231 1.95 -20.48 1.41
CA ALA A 231 1.30 -21.08 2.57
C ALA A 231 0.08 -21.97 2.21
N LEU A 232 -0.69 -21.64 1.18
CA LEU A 232 -1.77 -22.50 0.65
C LEU A 232 -1.21 -23.79 0.02
N GLN A 233 -0.12 -23.69 -0.76
CA GLN A 233 0.60 -24.86 -1.27
C GLN A 233 1.07 -25.76 -0.13
N LYS A 234 1.62 -25.16 0.94
CA LYS A 234 2.04 -25.89 2.14
C LYS A 234 0.87 -26.57 2.85
N LEU A 235 -0.26 -25.89 3.04
CA LEU A 235 -1.48 -26.43 3.65
C LEU A 235 -2.00 -27.69 2.94
N SER A 236 -1.84 -27.78 1.61
CA SER A 236 -2.21 -28.99 0.86
C SER A 236 -1.40 -30.23 1.27
N LYS A 237 -0.19 -30.03 1.83
CA LYS A 237 0.71 -31.08 2.35
C LYS A 237 0.63 -31.25 3.87
N GLU A 238 -0.31 -30.59 4.55
CA GLU A 238 -0.45 -30.63 6.01
C GLU A 238 -1.84 -31.11 6.46
N SER A 239 -2.01 -31.35 7.76
CA SER A 239 -3.32 -31.35 8.40
C SER A 239 -3.94 -29.95 8.31
N PHE A 240 -5.25 -29.88 8.10
CA PHE A 240 -6.02 -28.64 8.11
C PHE A 240 -7.06 -28.75 9.24
N PRO A 241 -6.74 -28.33 10.48
CA PRO A 241 -7.70 -28.36 11.57
C PRO A 241 -8.92 -27.49 11.27
N LEU A 242 -10.07 -27.84 11.86
CA LEU A 242 -11.36 -27.16 11.66
C LEU A 242 -11.91 -27.26 10.22
N ASN A 243 -11.36 -28.10 9.35
CA ASN A 243 -11.86 -28.32 7.98
C ASN A 243 -13.34 -28.75 7.93
N GLU A 244 -13.79 -29.51 8.93
CA GLU A 244 -15.17 -29.93 9.09
C GLU A 244 -16.12 -28.73 9.30
N HIS A 245 -15.66 -27.65 9.95
CA HIS A 245 -16.43 -26.41 10.13
C HIS A 245 -16.19 -25.41 8.98
N ILE A 246 -14.96 -25.29 8.48
CA ILE A 246 -14.56 -24.30 7.47
C ILE A 246 -14.99 -24.74 6.07
N CYS A 247 -14.69 -25.98 5.67
CA CYS A 247 -15.03 -26.54 4.36
C CYS A 247 -16.41 -27.19 4.39
N SER A 248 -16.68 -28.09 5.33
CA SER A 248 -17.91 -28.91 5.35
C SER A 248 -19.09 -28.30 6.11
N LEU A 249 -18.90 -27.13 6.76
CA LEU A 249 -19.94 -26.37 7.45
C LEU A 249 -20.68 -27.13 8.57
N ALA A 250 -20.00 -28.05 9.24
CA ALA A 250 -20.51 -28.75 10.43
C ALA A 250 -20.77 -27.77 11.58
N ARG A 251 -22.04 -27.57 11.94
CA ARG A 251 -22.50 -26.54 12.89
C ARG A 251 -22.26 -26.91 14.36
N ASP A 252 -22.09 -28.19 14.64
CA ASP A 252 -21.73 -28.80 15.91
C ASP A 252 -20.26 -28.51 16.26
N ILE A 253 -20.02 -27.37 16.90
CA ILE A 253 -18.68 -26.93 17.30
C ILE A 253 -18.39 -27.34 18.75
N ASP A 254 -17.41 -28.22 18.92
CA ASP A 254 -16.92 -28.68 20.23
C ASP A 254 -16.03 -27.65 20.95
N ALA A 255 -15.69 -27.95 22.20
CA ALA A 255 -14.67 -27.22 22.93
C ALA A 255 -13.24 -27.61 22.46
N PRO A 256 -12.24 -26.71 22.57
CA PRO A 256 -10.85 -27.04 22.28
C PRO A 256 -10.33 -28.21 23.12
N GLU A 257 -9.42 -29.01 22.56
CA GLU A 257 -8.85 -30.17 23.26
C GLU A 257 -8.18 -29.80 24.59
N TYR A 258 -7.42 -28.69 24.65
CA TYR A 258 -6.84 -28.20 25.92
C TYR A 258 -7.89 -27.74 26.96
N ILE A 259 -9.11 -27.40 26.53
CA ILE A 259 -10.23 -27.07 27.43
C ILE A 259 -10.89 -28.37 27.92
N ASN A 260 -11.10 -29.36 27.05
CA ASN A 260 -11.61 -30.68 27.46
C ASN A 260 -10.66 -31.37 28.46
N ALA A 261 -9.35 -31.17 28.33
CA ALA A 261 -8.35 -31.70 29.26
C ALA A 261 -8.25 -30.92 30.59
N ALA A 262 -8.63 -29.64 30.62
CA ALA A 262 -8.52 -28.77 31.78
C ALA A 262 -9.63 -27.69 31.82
N PRO A 263 -10.90 -28.06 32.03
CA PRO A 263 -12.04 -27.14 31.88
C PRO A 263 -12.21 -26.13 33.03
N ARG A 264 -11.44 -26.27 34.12
CA ARG A 264 -11.57 -25.41 35.31
C ARG A 264 -10.72 -24.15 35.22
N MET A 265 -11.38 -22.99 35.06
CA MET A 265 -10.75 -21.67 34.97
C MET A 265 -10.93 -20.82 36.22
N ASP A 266 -9.89 -20.07 36.56
CA ASP A 266 -9.92 -18.92 37.47
C ASP A 266 -10.48 -17.68 36.75
N PHE A 267 -11.46 -17.03 37.38
CA PHE A 267 -12.15 -15.82 36.88
C PHE A 267 -11.74 -14.52 37.61
N ALA A 268 -10.85 -14.59 38.60
CA ALA A 268 -10.30 -13.41 39.28
C ALA A 268 -9.78 -12.30 38.34
N PRO A 269 -9.20 -12.56 37.14
CA PRO A 269 -8.78 -11.50 36.19
C PRO A 269 -9.88 -10.57 35.66
N LEU A 270 -11.15 -10.92 35.87
CA LEU A 270 -12.32 -10.11 35.49
C LEU A 270 -13.04 -9.49 36.70
N SER A 271 -12.66 -9.83 37.93
CA SER A 271 -13.22 -9.19 39.12
C SER A 271 -12.60 -7.80 39.32
N GLU A 272 -13.44 -6.79 39.47
CA GLU A 272 -13.00 -5.43 39.86
C GLU A 272 -13.09 -5.18 41.38
N SER A 273 -13.44 -6.22 42.16
CA SER A 273 -13.69 -6.10 43.60
C SER A 273 -13.00 -7.21 44.40
N SER A 274 -12.20 -6.81 45.38
CA SER A 274 -11.63 -7.67 46.44
C SER A 274 -12.67 -8.05 47.51
N ALA A 275 -13.92 -8.26 47.10
CA ALA A 275 -15.09 -8.40 47.98
C ALA A 275 -15.84 -9.73 47.80
N PHE A 276 -15.35 -10.59 46.91
CA PHE A 276 -15.74 -12.00 46.82
C PHE A 276 -14.46 -12.84 46.87
N ASP A 277 -14.43 -13.84 47.75
CA ASP A 277 -13.39 -14.88 47.76
C ASP A 277 -13.59 -15.84 46.58
N ILE A 278 -13.38 -15.35 45.35
CA ILE A 278 -13.36 -16.16 44.13
C ILE A 278 -12.05 -16.96 44.10
N THR A 279 -11.95 -17.93 45.01
CA THR A 279 -10.82 -18.84 45.18
C THR A 279 -11.06 -20.19 44.51
N GLU A 280 -12.32 -20.50 44.18
CA GLU A 280 -12.69 -21.68 43.41
C GLU A 280 -12.65 -21.42 41.90
N LYS A 281 -12.13 -22.40 41.15
CA LYS A 281 -12.14 -22.38 39.68
C LYS A 281 -13.45 -22.97 39.16
N TYR A 282 -14.12 -22.24 38.28
CA TYR A 282 -15.35 -22.69 37.63
C TYR A 282 -15.02 -23.64 36.48
N ASP A 283 -15.76 -24.76 36.39
CA ASP A 283 -15.77 -25.60 35.21
C ASP A 283 -16.55 -24.91 34.10
N ILE A 284 -15.88 -24.46 33.03
CA ILE A 284 -16.53 -23.65 31.99
C ILE A 284 -17.38 -24.48 31.01
N LEU A 285 -17.31 -25.82 31.08
CA LEU A 285 -18.11 -26.72 30.26
C LEU A 285 -19.38 -27.17 31.01
N GLU A 286 -19.25 -27.46 32.31
CA GLU A 286 -20.39 -27.87 33.15
C GLU A 286 -21.15 -26.68 33.79
N GLN A 287 -20.45 -25.61 34.20
CA GLN A 287 -21.00 -24.56 35.06
C GLN A 287 -20.51 -23.15 34.70
N TRP A 288 -20.95 -22.63 33.55
CA TRP A 288 -20.74 -21.22 33.20
C TRP A 288 -21.47 -20.27 34.19
N PRO A 289 -20.83 -19.21 34.73
CA PRO A 289 -21.49 -18.33 35.70
C PRO A 289 -22.64 -17.53 35.07
N SER A 290 -23.79 -17.52 35.77
CA SER A 290 -25.07 -16.99 35.25
C SER A 290 -25.14 -15.47 35.10
N HIS A 291 -24.25 -14.73 35.77
CA HIS A 291 -24.22 -13.26 35.77
C HIS A 291 -22.89 -12.76 35.19
N PRO A 292 -22.90 -11.73 34.32
CA PRO A 292 -21.67 -11.12 33.80
C PRO A 292 -20.74 -10.60 34.90
N MET A 293 -19.45 -10.89 34.77
CA MET A 293 -18.41 -10.40 35.68
C MET A 293 -17.71 -9.14 35.13
N GLY A 294 -17.28 -8.26 36.03
CA GLY A 294 -16.61 -6.99 35.69
C GLY A 294 -17.54 -6.02 34.94
N LYS A 295 -17.00 -5.34 33.92
CA LYS A 295 -17.72 -4.35 33.09
C LYS A 295 -18.40 -4.94 31.83
N LEU A 296 -18.46 -6.26 31.70
CA LEU A 296 -19.06 -6.95 30.55
C LEU A 296 -20.59 -6.90 30.61
N ASP A 297 -21.27 -6.66 29.49
CA ASP A 297 -22.72 -6.87 29.39
C ASP A 297 -23.07 -8.30 28.96
N ALA A 298 -24.36 -8.67 29.01
CA ALA A 298 -24.83 -10.03 28.70
C ALA A 298 -24.49 -10.53 27.28
N SER A 299 -24.39 -9.64 26.28
CA SER A 299 -23.97 -10.01 24.91
C SER A 299 -22.46 -10.27 24.86
N GLN A 300 -21.67 -9.43 25.54
CA GLN A 300 -20.23 -9.62 25.72
C GLN A 300 -19.89 -10.85 26.58
N TRP A 301 -20.73 -11.18 27.57
CA TRP A 301 -20.58 -12.38 28.41
C TRP A 301 -20.86 -13.67 27.63
N THR A 302 -21.89 -13.67 26.80
CA THR A 302 -22.19 -14.77 25.86
C THR A 302 -21.08 -14.94 24.82
N ALA A 303 -20.55 -13.82 24.30
CA ALA A 303 -19.39 -13.84 23.40
C ALA A 303 -18.11 -14.36 24.10
N LEU A 304 -17.85 -13.96 25.35
CA LEU A 304 -16.72 -14.46 26.14
C LEU A 304 -16.83 -15.97 26.40
N ASN A 305 -18.02 -16.48 26.74
CA ASN A 305 -18.26 -17.92 26.83
C ASN A 305 -17.84 -18.61 25.52
N ARG A 306 -18.37 -18.13 24.39
CA ARG A 306 -18.05 -18.68 23.06
C ARG A 306 -16.55 -18.62 22.76
N MET A 307 -15.87 -17.51 23.08
CA MET A 307 -14.42 -17.33 22.93
C MET A 307 -13.57 -18.27 23.83
N LEU A 308 -14.16 -18.96 24.80
CA LEU A 308 -13.45 -19.90 25.69
C LEU A 308 -13.87 -21.36 25.45
N THR A 309 -15.13 -21.61 25.08
CA THR A 309 -15.74 -22.97 25.02
C THR A 309 -15.97 -23.51 23.61
N LYS A 310 -15.60 -22.79 22.53
CA LYS A 310 -15.85 -23.22 21.14
C LYS A 310 -14.61 -23.10 20.26
N ARG A 311 -14.10 -24.25 19.79
CA ARG A 311 -12.87 -24.33 18.99
C ARG A 311 -12.88 -23.54 17.67
N LEU A 312 -14.07 -23.19 17.18
CA LEU A 312 -14.29 -22.12 16.21
C LEU A 312 -15.27 -21.08 16.79
N ALA A 313 -14.73 -19.95 17.26
CA ALA A 313 -15.49 -18.88 17.89
C ALA A 313 -15.65 -17.68 16.95
N ILE A 314 -16.75 -17.65 16.19
CA ILE A 314 -17.16 -16.49 15.37
C ILE A 314 -17.88 -15.46 16.27
N ILE A 315 -17.42 -14.21 16.27
CA ILE A 315 -17.94 -13.11 17.09
C ILE A 315 -18.23 -11.88 16.20
N GLN A 316 -19.52 -11.58 16.00
CA GLN A 316 -20.02 -10.43 15.27
C GLN A 316 -20.15 -9.21 16.20
N GLY A 317 -19.48 -8.11 15.87
CA GLY A 317 -19.47 -6.89 16.70
C GLY A 317 -19.69 -5.61 15.91
N PRO A 318 -20.96 -5.13 15.83
CA PRO A 318 -21.33 -3.84 15.29
C PRO A 318 -20.55 -2.64 15.87
N PRO A 319 -20.61 -1.45 15.23
CA PRO A 319 -19.90 -0.27 15.70
C PRO A 319 -20.16 0.08 17.18
N GLY A 320 -19.10 0.42 17.91
CA GLY A 320 -19.19 0.83 19.31
C GLY A 320 -19.54 -0.27 20.34
N THR A 321 -19.73 -1.53 19.93
CA THR A 321 -20.14 -2.64 20.82
C THR A 321 -19.02 -3.22 21.69
N GLY A 322 -17.76 -2.84 21.43
CA GLY A 322 -16.60 -3.28 22.21
C GLY A 322 -16.04 -4.65 21.80
N LYS A 323 -15.86 -4.91 20.50
CA LYS A 323 -15.12 -6.09 19.97
C LYS A 323 -13.83 -6.32 20.75
N SER A 324 -12.89 -5.37 20.65
CA SER A 324 -11.58 -5.50 21.27
C SER A 324 -11.60 -5.48 22.80
N PHE A 325 -12.61 -4.87 23.43
CA PHE A 325 -12.81 -5.00 24.88
C PHE A 325 -13.15 -6.45 25.27
N THR A 326 -13.98 -7.13 24.48
CA THR A 326 -14.35 -8.54 24.65
C THR A 326 -13.15 -9.46 24.34
N SER A 327 -12.42 -9.19 23.25
CA SER A 327 -11.17 -9.88 22.90
C SER A 327 -10.11 -9.77 24.02
N ILE A 328 -9.98 -8.59 24.64
CA ILE A 328 -9.09 -8.37 25.80
C ILE A 328 -9.56 -9.15 27.03
N ALA A 329 -10.86 -9.26 27.28
CA ALA A 329 -11.38 -10.09 28.37
C ALA A 329 -11.06 -11.58 28.16
N ALA A 330 -11.22 -12.10 26.94
CA ALA A 330 -10.82 -13.47 26.61
C ALA A 330 -9.32 -13.70 26.75
N LEU A 331 -8.48 -12.78 26.24
CA LEU A 331 -7.02 -12.88 26.36
C LEU A 331 -6.54 -12.84 27.82
N LYS A 332 -7.18 -12.02 28.69
CA LYS A 332 -6.93 -12.05 30.14
C LYS A 332 -7.24 -13.42 30.76
N MET A 333 -8.43 -13.96 30.47
CA MET A 333 -8.87 -15.26 30.98
C MET A 333 -7.96 -16.40 30.53
N MET A 334 -7.57 -16.41 29.26
CA MET A 334 -6.65 -17.39 28.70
C MET A 334 -5.25 -17.29 29.30
N LEU A 335 -4.70 -16.09 29.47
CA LEU A 335 -3.37 -15.90 30.03
C LEU A 335 -3.28 -16.31 31.51
N ALA A 336 -4.28 -15.96 32.32
CA ALA A 336 -4.30 -16.33 33.74
C ALA A 336 -4.43 -17.85 33.96
N ASN A 337 -5.06 -18.55 33.01
CA ASN A 337 -5.23 -20.01 33.04
C ASN A 337 -4.22 -20.76 32.15
N LYS A 338 -3.22 -20.07 31.59
CA LYS A 338 -2.18 -20.65 30.74
C LYS A 338 -1.17 -21.44 31.59
N GLY A 339 -0.81 -22.64 31.14
CA GLY A 339 0.27 -23.43 31.76
C GLY A 339 1.66 -22.81 31.57
N PRO A 340 2.62 -23.05 32.48
CA PRO A 340 3.97 -22.48 32.39
C PRO A 340 4.73 -22.94 31.13
N ASN A 341 4.45 -24.16 30.66
CA ASN A 341 5.06 -24.74 29.46
C ASN A 341 4.17 -24.61 28.20
N ASP A 342 3.01 -23.95 28.30
CA ASP A 342 2.12 -23.77 27.15
C ASP A 342 2.74 -22.86 26.09
N PRO A 343 2.43 -23.06 24.80
CA PRO A 343 2.90 -22.21 23.71
C PRO A 343 2.31 -20.79 23.78
N PRO A 344 2.91 -19.80 23.09
CA PRO A 344 2.35 -18.45 22.97
C PRO A 344 0.96 -18.44 22.33
N ILE A 345 0.10 -17.53 22.77
CA ILE A 345 -1.14 -17.19 22.06
C ILE A 345 -0.78 -16.27 20.89
N ILE A 346 -1.29 -16.56 19.69
CA ILE A 346 -1.11 -15.66 18.54
C ILE A 346 -2.32 -14.73 18.44
N ILE A 347 -2.05 -13.45 18.21
CA ILE A 347 -3.07 -12.46 17.83
C ILE A 347 -2.72 -11.89 16.45
N ALA A 348 -3.74 -11.67 15.63
CA ALA A 348 -3.59 -11.03 14.33
C ALA A 348 -4.73 -10.05 14.02
N ALA A 349 -4.47 -9.14 13.09
CA ALA A 349 -5.45 -8.25 12.48
C ALA A 349 -5.00 -7.89 11.05
N GLN A 350 -5.90 -7.33 10.24
CA GLN A 350 -5.58 -6.95 8.85
C GLN A 350 -4.57 -5.81 8.78
N THR A 351 -4.75 -4.76 9.60
CA THR A 351 -3.92 -3.54 9.57
C THR A 351 -2.98 -3.46 10.77
N ASN A 352 -1.87 -2.72 10.60
CA ASN A 352 -0.92 -2.47 11.67
C ASN A 352 -1.53 -1.63 12.80
N HIS A 353 -2.38 -0.65 12.45
CA HIS A 353 -3.14 0.14 13.42
C HIS A 353 -3.98 -0.75 14.34
N ALA A 354 -4.87 -1.59 13.78
CA ALA A 354 -5.78 -2.42 14.57
C ALA A 354 -5.03 -3.36 15.53
N LEU A 355 -3.93 -3.95 15.04
CA LEU A 355 -3.05 -4.81 15.82
C LEU A 355 -2.33 -4.05 16.94
N ASP A 356 -1.77 -2.88 16.65
CA ASP A 356 -1.04 -2.08 17.63
C ASP A 356 -1.98 -1.54 18.72
N GLN A 357 -3.22 -1.17 18.40
CA GLN A 357 -4.24 -0.80 19.40
C GLN A 357 -4.58 -1.99 20.32
N LEU A 358 -4.77 -3.19 19.77
CA LEU A 358 -5.01 -4.40 20.55
C LEU A 358 -3.81 -4.70 21.48
N ILE A 359 -2.58 -4.62 20.95
CA ILE A 359 -1.35 -4.82 21.72
C ILE A 359 -1.19 -3.73 22.80
N LYS A 360 -1.58 -2.49 22.53
CA LYS A 360 -1.54 -1.40 23.52
C LYS A 360 -2.41 -1.71 24.74
N HIS A 361 -3.61 -2.24 24.53
CA HIS A 361 -4.48 -2.70 25.61
C HIS A 361 -3.93 -3.94 26.34
N ILE A 362 -3.32 -4.90 25.60
CA ILE A 362 -2.64 -6.07 26.19
C ILE A 362 -1.47 -5.62 27.09
N SER A 363 -0.69 -4.64 26.62
CA SER A 363 0.52 -4.14 27.28
C SER A 363 0.27 -3.61 28.69
N VAL A 364 -0.97 -3.30 29.06
CA VAL A 364 -1.37 -2.86 30.39
C VAL A 364 -1.17 -3.98 31.42
N PHE A 365 -1.56 -5.22 31.08
CA PHE A 365 -1.57 -6.36 32.01
C PHE A 365 -0.55 -7.47 31.65
N GLU A 366 -0.14 -7.58 30.39
CA GLU A 366 0.91 -8.49 29.95
C GLU A 366 2.10 -7.70 29.41
N LYS A 367 3.29 -7.87 30.02
CA LYS A 367 4.54 -7.21 29.59
C LYS A 367 5.42 -8.10 28.71
N ASN A 368 5.09 -9.39 28.62
CA ASN A 368 5.85 -10.42 27.92
C ASN A 368 5.26 -10.78 26.54
N PHE A 369 4.81 -9.77 25.78
CA PHE A 369 4.38 -9.92 24.39
C PHE A 369 5.53 -9.69 23.41
N VAL A 370 5.40 -10.12 22.15
CA VAL A 370 6.31 -9.75 21.05
C VAL A 370 5.51 -9.26 19.84
N ARG A 371 5.89 -8.12 19.27
CA ARG A 371 5.37 -7.61 17.99
C ARG A 371 6.20 -8.20 16.85
N LEU A 372 5.68 -9.19 16.13
CA LEU A 372 6.36 -9.78 14.99
C LEU A 372 6.04 -8.98 13.71
N GLY A 373 7.09 -8.54 13.01
CA GLY A 373 7.04 -7.45 12.03
C GLY A 373 7.48 -6.11 12.64
N GLY A 374 8.12 -5.24 11.85
CA GLY A 374 8.69 -3.98 12.34
C GLY A 374 7.70 -2.81 12.42
N ARG A 375 6.63 -2.82 11.61
CA ARG A 375 5.65 -1.74 11.52
C ARG A 375 4.98 -1.45 12.86
N THR A 376 5.40 -0.38 13.52
CA THR A 376 4.69 0.26 14.63
C THR A 376 5.19 1.69 14.82
N ASN A 377 4.27 2.61 15.10
CA ASN A 377 4.59 3.99 15.47
C ASN A 377 4.62 4.18 17.00
N ASP A 378 4.21 3.17 17.79
CA ASP A 378 4.23 3.24 19.25
C ASP A 378 5.63 2.86 19.80
N PRO A 379 6.30 3.75 20.56
CA PRO A 379 7.68 3.53 20.98
C PRO A 379 7.83 2.44 22.06
N ASP A 380 6.76 2.04 22.74
CA ASP A 380 6.79 0.95 23.73
C ASP A 380 6.49 -0.41 23.07
N ILE A 381 5.61 -0.46 22.07
CA ILE A 381 5.44 -1.65 21.20
C ILE A 381 6.73 -1.91 20.41
N ARG A 382 7.38 -0.86 19.89
CA ARG A 382 8.66 -0.95 19.15
C ARG A 382 9.73 -1.74 19.93
N LYS A 383 9.91 -1.43 21.22
CA LYS A 383 10.87 -2.11 22.14
C LYS A 383 10.61 -3.61 22.28
N ARG A 384 9.41 -4.09 21.93
CA ARG A 384 8.99 -5.50 21.95
C ARG A 384 8.99 -6.16 20.56
N THR A 385 9.58 -5.53 19.55
CA THR A 385 9.90 -6.18 18.27
C THR A 385 11.14 -7.08 18.41
N PRO A 386 11.28 -8.17 17.62
CA PRO A 386 12.48 -9.01 17.64
C PRO A 386 13.79 -8.23 17.41
N TYR A 387 13.77 -7.14 16.64
CA TYR A 387 14.94 -6.30 16.40
C TYR A 387 15.45 -5.61 17.68
N GLU A 388 14.61 -4.81 18.32
CA GLU A 388 14.98 -4.09 19.54
C GLU A 388 15.30 -5.09 20.68
N ILE A 389 14.62 -6.23 20.73
CA ILE A 389 14.95 -7.31 21.67
C ILE A 389 16.37 -7.86 21.43
N ARG A 390 16.80 -8.10 20.18
CA ARG A 390 18.18 -8.53 19.88
C ARG A 390 19.22 -7.52 20.36
N GLN A 391 19.02 -6.24 20.05
CA GLN A 391 19.96 -5.17 20.44
C GLN A 391 20.11 -5.08 21.97
N ASN A 392 19.02 -5.29 22.72
CA ASN A 392 19.05 -5.21 24.18
C ASN A 392 19.56 -6.49 24.88
N TYR A 393 19.38 -7.68 24.30
CA TYR A 393 19.71 -8.97 24.96
C TYR A 393 21.09 -9.55 24.60
N GLY A 394 21.81 -8.93 23.64
CA GLY A 394 23.18 -9.30 23.26
C GLY A 394 23.26 -10.43 22.23
N LEU A 395 24.48 -10.85 21.91
CA LEU A 395 24.74 -11.90 20.91
C LEU A 395 24.19 -13.25 21.38
N LEU A 396 23.31 -13.82 20.55
CA LEU A 396 22.73 -15.15 20.69
C LEU A 396 23.24 -16.01 19.55
N THR A 397 23.93 -17.11 19.88
CA THR A 397 24.58 -17.99 18.91
C THR A 397 23.83 -19.33 18.87
N ILE A 398 23.37 -19.72 17.67
CA ILE A 398 22.64 -20.98 17.49
C ILE A 398 23.64 -22.08 17.10
N GLU A 399 23.78 -23.08 17.97
CA GLU A 399 24.63 -24.24 17.75
C GLU A 399 24.12 -25.06 16.56
N GLY A 400 24.99 -25.28 15.58
CA GLY A 400 24.62 -25.92 14.30
C GLY A 400 23.72 -25.06 13.40
N GLY A 401 23.47 -23.78 13.72
CA GLY A 401 22.59 -22.89 12.96
C GLY A 401 23.11 -22.49 11.56
N LEU A 402 22.20 -22.18 10.64
CA LEU A 402 22.53 -21.94 9.22
C LEU A 402 23.12 -20.55 8.93
N MET A 403 22.91 -19.57 9.80
CA MET A 403 23.18 -18.15 9.52
C MET A 403 24.65 -17.88 9.16
N ASP A 404 25.60 -18.17 10.04
CA ASP A 404 27.02 -17.89 9.79
C ASP A 404 27.70 -18.78 8.74
N PRO A 405 27.36 -20.08 8.61
CA PRO A 405 27.77 -20.88 7.46
C PRO A 405 27.33 -20.28 6.11
N MET A 406 26.06 -19.86 5.99
CA MET A 406 25.57 -19.23 4.76
C MET A 406 26.16 -17.84 4.54
N LYS A 407 26.36 -17.06 5.60
CA LYS A 407 27.06 -15.76 5.54
C LYS A 407 28.46 -15.88 4.95
N LYS A 408 29.22 -16.90 5.37
CA LYS A 408 30.55 -17.22 4.81
C LYS A 408 30.46 -17.72 3.37
N LYS A 409 29.49 -18.58 3.04
CA LYS A 409 29.29 -19.10 1.67
C LYS A 409 28.92 -17.99 0.67
N GLN A 410 27.96 -17.12 1.02
CA GLN A 410 27.62 -15.93 0.23
C GLN A 410 28.83 -15.00 0.04
N ASN A 411 29.67 -14.79 1.06
CA ASN A 411 30.89 -13.97 0.91
C ASN A 411 31.89 -14.60 -0.07
N LYS A 412 32.04 -15.93 -0.10
CA LYS A 412 32.88 -16.62 -1.10
C LYS A 412 32.32 -16.40 -2.51
N ILE A 413 31.02 -16.68 -2.71
CA ILE A 413 30.34 -16.54 -3.99
C ILE A 413 30.40 -15.08 -4.49
N ALA A 414 30.31 -14.10 -3.60
CA ALA A 414 30.43 -12.68 -3.96
C ALA A 414 31.79 -12.33 -4.58
N THR A 415 32.89 -12.98 -4.18
CA THR A 415 34.23 -12.82 -4.79
C THR A 415 34.40 -13.65 -6.07
N GLU A 416 33.49 -14.60 -6.34
CA GLU A 416 33.41 -15.36 -7.59
C GLU A 416 32.70 -14.53 -8.67
N ILE A 417 31.55 -13.95 -8.32
CA ILE A 417 30.80 -12.98 -9.14
C ILE A 417 31.66 -11.73 -9.45
N GLU A 418 32.40 -11.21 -8.46
CA GLU A 418 33.35 -10.09 -8.65
C GLU A 418 34.32 -10.33 -9.80
N LYS A 419 34.93 -11.52 -9.86
CA LYS A 419 35.91 -11.88 -10.90
C LYS A 419 35.27 -12.09 -12.27
N LEU A 420 34.06 -12.67 -12.30
CA LEU A 420 33.32 -12.90 -13.54
C LEU A 420 32.89 -11.57 -14.20
N LEU A 421 32.63 -10.54 -13.40
CA LEU A 421 32.18 -9.22 -13.85
C LEU A 421 33.29 -8.17 -13.93
N GLU A 422 34.51 -8.47 -13.46
CA GLU A 422 35.67 -7.57 -13.50
C GLU A 422 35.97 -6.98 -14.89
N PRO A 423 35.87 -7.72 -16.02
CA PRO A 423 36.08 -7.17 -17.36
C PRO A 423 35.11 -6.05 -17.75
N PHE A 424 33.98 -5.94 -17.05
CA PHE A 424 32.94 -4.91 -17.25
C PHE A 424 32.96 -3.84 -16.14
N SER A 425 33.99 -3.82 -15.28
CA SER A 425 34.11 -2.85 -14.19
C SER A 425 34.37 -1.42 -14.70
N ARG A 426 34.07 -0.41 -13.86
CA ARG A 426 34.40 1.00 -14.16
C ARG A 426 35.89 1.25 -14.44
N SER A 427 36.80 0.44 -13.89
CA SER A 427 38.26 0.51 -14.14
C SER A 427 38.63 0.21 -15.59
N ASN A 428 37.80 -0.56 -16.30
CA ASN A 428 38.09 -1.08 -17.64
C ASN A 428 37.28 -0.36 -18.75
N SER A 429 36.61 0.76 -18.44
CA SER A 429 35.72 1.48 -19.38
C SER A 429 36.40 2.02 -20.63
N ASP A 430 37.67 2.44 -20.50
CA ASP A 430 38.39 3.23 -21.50
C ASP A 430 39.23 2.35 -22.45
N GLN A 431 38.99 1.03 -22.40
CA GLN A 431 39.69 0.01 -23.16
C GLN A 431 38.66 -0.96 -23.78
N PRO A 432 38.97 -1.62 -24.90
CA PRO A 432 38.22 -2.80 -25.31
C PRO A 432 38.47 -3.94 -24.31
N ILE A 433 37.56 -4.91 -24.25
CA ILE A 433 37.80 -6.17 -23.53
C ILE A 433 39.07 -6.84 -24.10
N PRO A 434 39.99 -7.37 -23.26
CA PRO A 434 41.25 -7.94 -23.71
C PRO A 434 41.09 -9.07 -24.74
N ALA A 435 42.00 -9.12 -25.72
CA ALA A 435 42.07 -10.18 -26.72
C ALA A 435 42.24 -11.57 -26.07
N SER A 436 42.94 -11.63 -24.93
CA SER A 436 43.20 -12.85 -24.16
C SER A 436 41.92 -13.47 -23.59
N LEU A 437 40.95 -12.65 -23.19
CA LEU A 437 39.67 -13.13 -22.65
C LEU A 437 38.81 -13.74 -23.77
N PHE A 438 38.79 -13.14 -24.97
CA PHE A 438 38.11 -13.74 -26.11
C PHE A 438 38.77 -15.07 -26.57
N LEU A 439 40.08 -15.23 -26.37
CA LEU A 439 40.78 -16.51 -26.59
C LEU A 439 40.44 -17.54 -25.51
N GLU A 440 40.42 -17.16 -24.23
CA GLU A 440 40.07 -18.03 -23.09
C GLU A 440 38.68 -18.66 -23.26
N TYR A 441 37.69 -17.85 -23.66
CA TYR A 441 36.31 -18.28 -23.88
C TYR A 441 36.04 -18.80 -25.31
N GLY A 442 37.09 -19.01 -26.12
CA GLY A 442 37.00 -19.67 -27.44
C GLY A 442 36.28 -18.86 -28.54
N ILE A 443 36.10 -17.56 -28.34
CA ILE A 443 35.51 -16.62 -29.33
C ILE A 443 36.55 -16.25 -30.39
N LEU A 444 37.83 -16.23 -30.02
CA LEU A 444 38.98 -16.16 -30.93
C LEU A 444 39.74 -17.49 -30.94
N SER A 445 40.24 -17.88 -32.12
CA SER A 445 41.21 -18.97 -32.26
C SER A 445 42.62 -18.53 -31.87
N LYS A 446 43.52 -19.50 -31.62
CA LYS A 446 44.94 -19.20 -31.32
C LYS A 446 45.63 -18.50 -32.49
N GLU A 447 45.31 -18.90 -33.71
CA GLU A 447 45.82 -18.31 -34.95
C GLU A 447 45.34 -16.86 -35.11
N GLN A 448 44.08 -16.57 -34.77
CA GLN A 448 43.53 -15.21 -34.80
C GLN A 448 44.17 -14.32 -33.73
N PHE A 449 44.38 -14.83 -32.52
CA PHE A 449 45.07 -14.12 -31.44
C PHE A 449 46.53 -13.80 -31.81
N GLN A 450 47.29 -14.79 -32.30
CA GLN A 450 48.64 -14.60 -32.81
C GLN A 450 48.68 -13.58 -33.97
N SER A 451 47.68 -13.62 -34.87
CA SER A 451 47.55 -12.63 -35.94
C SER A 451 47.22 -11.21 -35.46
N LEU A 452 46.81 -11.01 -34.20
CA LEU A 452 46.71 -9.69 -33.58
C LEU A 452 48.06 -9.28 -32.96
N GLU A 453 48.68 -10.18 -32.19
CA GLU A 453 49.98 -9.96 -31.54
C GLU A 453 51.09 -9.61 -32.54
N GLU A 454 51.25 -10.40 -33.61
CA GLU A 454 52.27 -10.19 -34.64
C GLU A 454 52.17 -8.80 -35.29
N VAL A 455 50.96 -8.32 -35.56
CA VAL A 455 50.76 -7.01 -36.19
C VAL A 455 50.95 -5.88 -35.19
N ALA A 456 50.47 -6.03 -33.95
CA ALA A 456 50.69 -5.05 -32.88
C ALA A 456 52.19 -4.86 -32.55
N LEU A 457 52.97 -5.94 -32.52
CA LEU A 457 54.42 -5.92 -32.30
C LEU A 457 55.18 -5.25 -33.46
N ASN A 458 54.80 -5.54 -34.71
CA ASN A 458 55.49 -5.02 -35.89
C ASN A 458 55.10 -3.58 -36.26
N TRP A 459 53.91 -3.09 -35.86
CA TRP A 459 53.40 -1.76 -36.19
C TRP A 459 53.24 -0.89 -34.93
N GLN A 460 54.36 -0.47 -34.33
CA GLN A 460 54.37 0.54 -33.26
C GLN A 460 53.76 1.86 -33.74
N GLN A 461 52.49 2.10 -33.42
CA GLN A 461 51.84 3.38 -33.68
C GLN A 461 52.34 4.43 -32.65
N PRO A 462 52.61 5.69 -33.06
CA PRO A 462 53.24 6.70 -32.17
C PRO A 462 52.51 7.02 -30.85
N ASN A 463 51.24 6.62 -30.72
CA ASN A 463 50.33 7.01 -29.63
C ASN A 463 49.83 5.81 -28.79
N LEU A 464 50.39 4.60 -28.97
CA LEU A 464 50.02 3.41 -28.18
C LEU A 464 51.18 2.95 -27.29
N PRO A 465 50.92 2.59 -26.02
CA PRO A 465 51.92 1.94 -25.15
C PRO A 465 52.46 0.64 -25.75
N ALA A 466 53.72 0.30 -25.43
CA ALA A 466 54.38 -0.91 -25.91
C ALA A 466 53.80 -2.23 -25.34
N ASP A 467 52.96 -2.12 -24.33
CA ASP A 467 52.23 -3.16 -23.60
C ASP A 467 50.71 -3.12 -23.86
N ALA A 468 50.25 -2.34 -24.85
CA ALA A 468 48.83 -2.22 -25.19
C ALA A 468 48.24 -3.52 -25.76
N ASP A 469 47.02 -3.87 -25.33
CA ASP A 469 46.32 -5.07 -25.79
C ASP A 469 46.17 -5.10 -27.34
N PRO A 470 46.43 -6.24 -28.01
CA PRO A 470 46.38 -6.33 -29.48
C PRO A 470 45.03 -5.92 -30.11
N LEU A 471 43.91 -6.11 -29.41
CA LEU A 471 42.59 -5.70 -29.89
C LEU A 471 42.45 -4.18 -29.91
N ARG A 472 43.11 -3.45 -29.00
CA ARG A 472 43.15 -1.98 -28.99
C ARG A 472 43.82 -1.42 -30.25
N ALA A 473 44.91 -2.07 -30.70
CA ALA A 473 45.57 -1.72 -31.95
C ALA A 473 44.70 -2.05 -33.19
N TRP A 474 44.03 -3.20 -33.20
CA TRP A 474 43.13 -3.60 -34.29
C TRP A 474 41.87 -2.72 -34.42
N LEU A 475 41.36 -2.22 -33.29
CA LEU A 475 40.15 -1.38 -33.17
C LEU A 475 40.40 0.14 -33.22
N THR A 476 41.65 0.58 -33.42
CA THR A 476 41.99 2.01 -33.43
C THR A 476 41.15 2.78 -34.47
N GLY A 477 40.50 3.86 -34.03
CA GLY A 477 39.56 4.67 -34.84
C GLY A 477 38.17 4.07 -35.08
N CYS A 478 37.93 2.83 -34.67
CA CYS A 478 36.70 2.07 -34.93
C CYS A 478 35.75 2.00 -33.71
N MET A 479 36.08 2.71 -32.63
CA MET A 479 35.43 2.64 -31.32
C MET A 479 35.15 4.04 -30.75
N GLN A 480 34.13 4.13 -29.90
CA GLN A 480 33.71 5.32 -29.15
C GLN A 480 33.18 4.89 -27.77
N PRO A 481 33.12 5.77 -26.76
CA PRO A 481 32.36 5.49 -25.53
C PRO A 481 30.88 5.27 -25.84
N PHE A 482 30.24 4.33 -25.16
CA PHE A 482 28.79 4.15 -25.26
C PHE A 482 28.06 5.26 -24.50
N ASP A 483 27.18 5.98 -25.20
CA ASP A 483 26.48 7.16 -24.69
C ASP A 483 25.01 6.86 -24.39
N SER A 484 24.72 6.48 -23.15
CA SER A 484 23.36 6.33 -22.62
C SER A 484 22.72 7.71 -22.41
N LYS A 485 22.33 8.38 -23.49
CA LYS A 485 21.78 9.76 -23.50
C LYS A 485 20.49 9.90 -22.70
N TYR A 486 20.58 10.09 -21.40
CA TYR A 486 19.50 10.63 -20.59
C TYR A 486 19.29 12.11 -20.93
N ILE A 487 18.03 12.55 -20.88
CA ILE A 487 17.65 13.96 -21.04
C ILE A 487 17.00 14.31 -19.70
N GLY A 488 17.74 15.03 -18.86
CA GLY A 488 17.23 15.55 -17.59
C GLY A 488 16.32 16.76 -17.79
N GLY A 489 15.60 17.15 -16.73
CA GLY A 489 14.90 18.43 -16.67
C GLY A 489 13.89 18.70 -17.79
N PHE A 490 12.89 17.83 -17.97
CA PHE A 490 11.89 17.89 -19.05
C PHE A 490 11.01 19.17 -19.12
N GLY A 491 11.14 20.09 -18.16
CA GLY A 491 10.29 21.29 -18.07
C GLY A 491 8.84 21.01 -17.64
N PHE A 492 8.54 19.78 -17.21
CA PHE A 492 7.21 19.42 -16.72
C PHE A 492 6.88 20.08 -15.38
N ALA A 493 5.59 20.18 -15.08
CA ALA A 493 5.13 20.49 -13.73
C ALA A 493 5.52 19.39 -12.73
N ASN A 494 5.62 19.75 -11.45
CA ASN A 494 5.74 18.77 -10.37
C ASN A 494 4.42 18.01 -10.22
N ASP A 495 4.51 16.73 -9.87
CA ASP A 495 3.33 15.92 -9.56
C ASP A 495 2.58 16.47 -8.33
N ASP A 496 1.26 16.34 -8.33
CA ASP A 496 0.44 16.68 -7.17
C ASP A 496 0.78 15.73 -6.03
N ILE A 497 1.23 16.26 -4.89
CA ILE A 497 1.67 15.48 -3.72
C ILE A 497 0.56 14.49 -3.34
N ASP A 498 0.81 13.20 -3.51
CA ASP A 498 -0.15 12.20 -3.08
C ASP A 498 0.01 11.91 -1.59
N LEU A 499 -0.93 12.43 -0.81
CA LEU A 499 -0.89 12.39 0.65
C LEU A 499 -1.27 11.01 1.22
N GLU A 500 -0.99 9.94 0.49
CA GLU A 500 -0.95 8.54 0.96
C GLU A 500 0.41 8.18 1.61
N TYR A 501 1.21 9.21 1.92
CA TYR A 501 2.49 9.16 2.63
C TYR A 501 2.56 8.18 3.81
N GLU A 502 1.46 7.98 4.53
CA GLU A 502 1.37 7.06 5.67
C GLU A 502 1.29 5.59 5.21
N GLN A 503 0.48 5.27 4.20
CA GLN A 503 0.46 3.94 3.56
C GLN A 503 1.78 3.63 2.87
N LEU A 504 2.39 4.65 2.23
CA LEU A 504 3.73 4.58 1.65
C LEU A 504 4.80 4.23 2.69
N LYS A 505 4.84 4.98 3.79
CA LYS A 505 5.71 4.67 4.93
C LYS A 505 5.43 3.30 5.50
N GLU A 506 4.18 2.85 5.57
CA GLU A 506 3.89 1.48 5.98
C GLU A 506 4.52 0.47 5.01
N ILE A 507 4.36 0.61 3.69
CA ILE A 507 4.96 -0.30 2.70
C ILE A 507 6.50 -0.32 2.82
N GLU A 508 7.14 0.85 2.88
CA GLU A 508 8.61 0.95 3.08
C GLU A 508 9.05 0.34 4.42
N VAL A 509 8.29 0.54 5.51
CA VAL A 509 8.63 0.03 6.85
C VAL A 509 8.44 -1.50 6.99
N GLU A 510 7.63 -2.15 6.16
CA GLU A 510 7.54 -3.64 6.14
C GLU A 510 8.81 -4.32 5.63
N ARG A 511 9.59 -3.58 4.83
CA ARG A 511 10.79 -4.04 4.13
C ARG A 511 12.09 -3.45 4.69
N GLY A 512 12.06 -2.22 5.22
CA GLY A 512 13.28 -1.46 5.51
C GLY A 512 13.18 -0.37 6.58
N GLY A 513 12.18 -0.38 7.47
CA GLY A 513 12.11 0.61 8.56
C GLY A 513 13.11 0.42 9.70
N TYR A 514 13.88 -0.68 9.67
CA TYR A 514 14.75 -1.14 10.75
C TYR A 514 16.09 -1.65 10.23
N GLU A 515 17.18 -1.33 10.95
CA GLU A 515 18.56 -1.45 10.46
C GLU A 515 19.00 -2.91 10.17
N ASP A 516 18.33 -3.90 10.77
CA ASP A 516 18.59 -5.34 10.58
C ASP A 516 18.49 -5.79 9.12
N ASP A 517 17.55 -5.23 8.33
CA ASP A 517 17.39 -5.55 6.91
C ASP A 517 18.16 -4.56 6.00
N TRP A 518 18.36 -3.30 6.44
CA TRP A 518 19.16 -2.33 5.68
C TRP A 518 20.65 -2.69 5.62
N SER A 519 21.24 -3.06 6.76
CA SER A 519 22.62 -3.59 6.83
C SER A 519 22.79 -4.96 6.16
N THR A 520 21.66 -5.61 5.84
CA THR A 520 21.55 -6.91 5.17
C THR A 520 21.35 -6.77 3.66
N PHE A 521 20.93 -5.59 3.16
CA PHE A 521 20.78 -5.30 1.75
C PHE A 521 22.10 -4.87 1.09
N ARG A 522 22.74 -3.79 1.55
CA ARG A 522 24.04 -3.33 1.02
C ARG A 522 25.21 -4.13 1.63
N THR A 523 25.41 -5.38 1.21
CA THR A 523 26.59 -6.18 1.63
C THR A 523 27.75 -6.14 0.63
N ARG A 524 27.46 -6.08 -0.67
CA ARG A 524 28.43 -5.78 -1.73
C ARG A 524 27.70 -5.25 -2.96
N PHE A 525 28.32 -4.32 -3.68
CA PHE A 525 27.81 -3.76 -4.93
C PHE A 525 28.93 -3.78 -5.98
N PHE A 526 28.59 -4.17 -7.21
CA PHE A 526 29.49 -4.18 -8.35
C PHE A 526 28.92 -3.30 -9.45
N HIS A 527 29.65 -2.25 -9.84
CA HIS A 527 29.21 -1.37 -10.91
C HIS A 527 29.68 -1.88 -12.27
N LEU A 528 28.73 -2.08 -13.19
CA LEU A 528 28.97 -2.45 -14.58
C LEU A 528 29.09 -1.17 -15.42
N SER A 529 30.08 -1.10 -16.29
CA SER A 529 30.33 0.03 -17.17
C SER A 529 29.96 -0.34 -18.61
N PRO A 530 29.23 0.52 -19.36
CA PRO A 530 28.95 0.26 -20.75
C PRO A 530 30.21 0.31 -21.63
N GLY A 531 31.28 1.00 -21.17
CA GLY A 531 32.59 1.00 -21.83
C GLY A 531 32.54 1.46 -23.28
N LEU A 532 33.34 0.84 -24.15
CA LEU A 532 33.43 1.19 -25.57
C LEU A 532 32.44 0.40 -26.45
N CYS A 533 31.83 1.08 -27.42
CA CYS A 533 31.05 0.50 -28.52
C CYS A 533 31.64 0.89 -29.88
N GLY A 534 31.18 0.24 -30.96
CA GLY A 534 31.66 0.55 -32.32
C GLY A 534 31.22 1.95 -32.79
N SER A 535 32.08 2.61 -33.58
CA SER A 535 31.77 3.92 -34.20
C SER A 535 31.02 3.83 -35.53
N GLY A 536 30.85 2.61 -36.08
CA GLY A 536 30.21 2.38 -37.38
C GLY A 536 28.68 2.27 -37.31
N THR A 537 27.97 2.98 -38.18
CA THR A 537 26.50 2.95 -38.33
C THR A 537 25.99 1.86 -39.29
N ALA A 538 26.87 1.00 -39.82
CA ALA A 538 26.49 -0.06 -40.73
C ALA A 538 25.84 -1.23 -39.98
N GLU A 539 24.57 -1.49 -40.25
CA GLU A 539 23.90 -2.74 -39.89
C GLU A 539 24.49 -3.89 -40.73
N ILE A 540 25.34 -4.70 -40.11
CA ILE A 540 25.97 -5.85 -40.75
C ILE A 540 25.27 -7.12 -40.27
N SER A 541 24.77 -7.91 -41.21
CA SER A 541 24.02 -9.13 -40.89
C SER A 541 24.86 -10.14 -40.10
N ARG A 542 24.22 -10.83 -39.14
CA ARG A 542 24.84 -11.84 -38.26
C ARG A 542 25.72 -12.84 -39.02
N ALA A 543 25.18 -13.43 -40.09
CA ALA A 543 25.90 -14.39 -40.93
C ALA A 543 27.16 -13.82 -41.63
N THR A 544 27.22 -12.50 -41.87
CA THR A 544 28.40 -11.83 -42.43
C THR A 544 29.50 -11.71 -41.38
N ILE A 545 29.14 -11.35 -40.14
CA ILE A 545 30.07 -11.30 -39.00
C ILE A 545 30.59 -12.70 -38.66
N GLU A 546 29.71 -13.70 -38.59
CA GLU A 546 30.07 -15.11 -38.36
C GLU A 546 30.92 -15.71 -39.48
N ARG A 547 30.87 -15.16 -40.70
CA ARG A 547 31.81 -15.51 -41.78
C ARG A 547 33.17 -14.85 -41.55
N TRP A 548 33.23 -13.58 -41.17
CA TRP A 548 34.49 -12.89 -40.89
C TRP A 548 35.21 -13.44 -39.65
N LEU A 549 34.49 -13.92 -38.64
CA LEU A 549 35.08 -14.63 -37.50
C LEU A 549 35.66 -16.02 -37.85
N LYS A 550 35.56 -16.46 -39.11
CA LYS A 550 36.27 -17.64 -39.65
C LYS A 550 37.53 -17.25 -40.45
N GLU A 551 37.80 -15.97 -40.66
CA GLU A 551 39.06 -15.50 -41.24
C GLU A 551 40.21 -15.71 -40.26
N LYS A 552 41.32 -16.29 -40.71
CA LYS A 552 42.49 -16.53 -39.86
C LYS A 552 43.22 -15.24 -39.47
N HIS A 553 43.19 -14.23 -40.34
CA HIS A 553 43.84 -12.94 -40.14
C HIS A 553 42.79 -11.84 -40.01
N LEU A 554 42.50 -11.41 -38.78
CA LEU A 554 41.47 -10.41 -38.49
C LEU A 554 41.75 -9.03 -39.14
N TYR A 555 42.99 -8.74 -39.52
CA TYR A 555 43.32 -7.53 -40.27
C TYR A 555 42.72 -7.49 -41.70
N ASN A 556 42.32 -8.64 -42.26
CA ASN A 556 41.55 -8.72 -43.52
C ASN A 556 40.16 -8.06 -43.39
N ILE A 557 39.64 -7.91 -42.17
CA ILE A 557 38.36 -7.25 -41.90
C ILE A 557 38.56 -5.73 -42.05
N HIS A 558 37.79 -5.13 -42.98
CA HIS A 558 37.85 -3.71 -43.27
C HIS A 558 37.58 -2.85 -42.01
N PRO A 559 38.36 -1.78 -41.73
CA PRO A 559 38.27 -1.00 -40.48
C PRO A 559 36.85 -0.66 -40.04
N ASN A 560 36.04 -0.07 -40.93
CA ASN A 560 34.66 0.35 -40.65
C ASN A 560 33.74 -0.78 -40.15
N CYS A 561 34.10 -2.05 -40.37
CA CYS A 561 33.34 -3.23 -39.91
C CYS A 561 33.82 -3.78 -38.55
N ARG A 562 35.04 -3.43 -38.10
CA ARG A 562 35.67 -4.02 -36.91
C ARG A 562 34.91 -3.71 -35.62
N GLY A 563 34.36 -2.50 -35.49
CA GLY A 563 33.50 -2.12 -34.35
C GLY A 563 32.25 -2.99 -34.23
N SER A 564 31.61 -3.35 -35.35
CA SER A 564 30.45 -4.25 -35.38
C SER A 564 30.83 -5.70 -35.06
N VAL A 565 32.00 -6.15 -35.51
CA VAL A 565 32.55 -7.48 -35.14
C VAL A 565 32.89 -7.54 -33.64
N TYR A 566 33.52 -6.51 -33.08
CA TYR A 566 33.75 -6.40 -31.63
C TYR A 566 32.44 -6.37 -30.83
N GLY A 567 31.43 -5.60 -31.27
CA GLY A 567 30.11 -5.60 -30.65
C GLY A 567 29.42 -6.97 -30.66
N TYR A 568 29.65 -7.79 -31.69
CA TYR A 568 29.22 -9.19 -31.71
C TYR A 568 30.02 -10.06 -30.74
N MET A 569 31.36 -10.01 -30.78
CA MET A 569 32.22 -10.78 -29.86
C MET A 569 31.90 -10.47 -28.39
N ARG A 570 31.68 -9.19 -28.04
CA ARG A 570 31.26 -8.76 -26.70
C ARG A 570 29.95 -9.42 -26.27
N ARG A 571 28.94 -9.48 -27.14
CA ARG A 571 27.63 -10.06 -26.81
C ARG A 571 27.68 -11.58 -26.63
N GLU A 572 28.42 -12.31 -27.48
CA GLU A 572 28.59 -13.75 -27.27
C GLU A 572 29.46 -14.03 -26.01
N LEU A 573 30.42 -13.17 -25.65
CA LEU A 573 31.13 -13.25 -24.37
C LEU A 573 30.21 -13.01 -23.17
N ILE A 574 29.41 -11.93 -23.18
CA ILE A 574 28.42 -11.62 -22.13
C ILE A 574 27.45 -12.78 -21.95
N LYS A 575 27.01 -13.41 -23.05
CA LYS A 575 26.16 -14.60 -23.02
C LYS A 575 26.84 -15.80 -22.34
N ILE A 576 28.08 -16.14 -22.71
CA ILE A 576 28.81 -17.28 -22.10
C ILE A 576 29.07 -17.03 -20.60
N LEU A 577 29.47 -15.81 -20.24
CA LEU A 577 29.61 -15.39 -18.83
C LEU A 577 28.26 -15.37 -18.11
N GLY A 578 27.17 -15.04 -18.82
CA GLY A 578 25.80 -15.07 -18.33
C GLY A 578 25.36 -16.48 -17.95
N GLU A 579 25.59 -17.47 -18.80
CA GLU A 579 25.31 -18.89 -18.51
C GLU A 579 26.05 -19.37 -17.23
N GLN A 580 27.27 -18.89 -16.98
CA GLN A 580 27.97 -19.15 -15.70
C GLN A 580 27.36 -18.37 -14.53
N LEU A 581 27.02 -17.10 -14.73
CA LEU A 581 26.39 -16.24 -13.74
C LEU A 581 25.02 -16.79 -13.29
N HIS A 582 24.24 -17.40 -14.19
CA HIS A 582 22.96 -18.06 -13.89
C HIS A 582 23.14 -19.18 -12.86
N ALA A 583 24.12 -20.06 -13.08
CA ALA A 583 24.44 -21.16 -12.17
C ALA A 583 24.91 -20.65 -10.81
N ILE A 584 25.79 -19.64 -10.78
CA ILE A 584 26.30 -19.02 -9.56
C ILE A 584 25.18 -18.29 -8.79
N ALA A 585 24.29 -17.58 -9.49
CA ALA A 585 23.16 -16.86 -8.91
C ALA A 585 22.08 -17.80 -8.35
N GLN A 586 21.84 -18.96 -8.98
CA GLN A 586 20.99 -20.01 -8.41
C GLN A 586 21.57 -20.54 -7.09
N VAL A 587 22.86 -20.86 -7.04
CA VAL A 587 23.52 -21.26 -5.78
C VAL A 587 23.46 -20.13 -4.74
N TYR A 588 23.53 -18.86 -5.15
CA TYR A 588 23.37 -17.71 -4.25
C TYR A 588 21.94 -17.61 -3.69
N LYS A 589 20.90 -17.80 -4.53
CA LYS A 589 19.48 -17.85 -4.15
C LYS A 589 19.24 -18.92 -3.06
N ASP A 590 19.81 -20.11 -3.24
CA ASP A 590 19.71 -21.21 -2.27
C ASP A 590 20.41 -20.88 -0.95
N CYS A 591 21.55 -20.18 -1.00
CA CYS A 591 22.24 -19.70 0.20
C CYS A 591 21.42 -18.64 0.95
N SER A 592 20.72 -17.75 0.24
CA SER A 592 19.87 -16.71 0.82
C SER A 592 18.63 -17.30 1.50
N ALA A 593 18.00 -18.31 0.91
CA ALA A 593 16.89 -19.05 1.55
C ALA A 593 17.34 -19.76 2.85
N ASN A 594 18.52 -20.40 2.83
CA ASN A 594 19.10 -21.03 4.01
C ASN A 594 19.55 -19.99 5.07
N PHE A 595 20.04 -18.81 4.66
CA PHE A 595 20.36 -17.70 5.57
C PHE A 595 19.10 -17.18 6.29
N GLN A 596 18.00 -17.00 5.55
CA GLN A 596 16.71 -16.59 6.13
C GLN A 596 16.12 -17.67 7.05
N THR A 597 16.32 -18.95 6.73
CA THR A 597 16.00 -20.07 7.64
C THR A 597 16.80 -19.95 8.94
N GLY A 598 18.10 -19.66 8.87
CA GLY A 598 18.96 -19.37 10.03
C GLY A 598 18.55 -18.13 10.84
N ARG A 599 17.90 -17.14 10.21
CA ARG A 599 17.29 -16.00 10.90
C ARG A 599 16.09 -16.43 11.73
N PHE A 600 15.26 -17.33 11.21
CA PHE A 600 14.13 -17.90 11.95
C PHE A 600 14.59 -18.81 13.10
N GLU A 601 15.65 -19.63 12.93
CA GLU A 601 16.27 -20.40 14.03
C GLU A 601 16.67 -19.52 15.23
N ARG A 602 17.26 -18.35 14.95
CA ARG A 602 17.65 -17.36 15.95
C ARG A 602 16.44 -16.67 16.59
N ASP A 603 15.50 -16.23 15.77
CA ASP A 603 14.35 -15.42 16.22
C ASP A 603 13.31 -16.26 16.98
N TYR A 604 13.26 -17.58 16.75
CA TYR A 604 12.52 -18.56 17.57
C TYR A 604 12.86 -18.47 19.06
N CYS A 605 14.15 -18.35 19.40
CA CYS A 605 14.63 -18.25 20.79
C CYS A 605 14.21 -16.96 21.52
N ILE A 606 13.60 -16.01 20.80
CA ILE A 606 12.91 -14.83 21.34
C ILE A 606 11.41 -15.15 21.48
N LEU A 607 10.77 -15.61 20.40
CA LEU A 607 9.33 -15.84 20.34
C LEU A 607 8.82 -16.95 21.27
N GLN A 608 9.58 -18.04 21.45
CA GLN A 608 9.25 -19.15 22.35
C GLN A 608 9.04 -18.71 23.82
N LYS A 609 9.62 -17.56 24.21
CA LYS A 609 9.53 -17.02 25.57
C LYS A 609 8.35 -16.06 25.76
N ALA A 610 7.65 -15.69 24.69
CA ALA A 610 6.52 -14.77 24.76
C ALA A 610 5.27 -15.48 25.27
N ASN A 611 4.40 -14.74 25.96
CA ASN A 611 3.06 -15.22 26.29
C ASN A 611 2.04 -14.89 25.17
N ILE A 612 2.25 -13.76 24.49
CA ILE A 612 1.47 -13.32 23.32
C ILE A 612 2.43 -12.92 22.18
N ILE A 613 2.09 -13.27 20.95
CA ILE A 613 2.78 -12.78 19.74
C ILE A 613 1.77 -12.13 18.81
N GLY A 614 1.98 -10.86 18.46
CA GLY A 614 1.12 -10.11 17.56
C GLY A 614 1.74 -9.83 16.20
N MET A 615 1.04 -10.18 15.11
CA MET A 615 1.46 -9.98 13.72
C MET A 615 0.26 -9.67 12.82
N THR A 616 0.46 -9.01 11.67
CA THR A 616 -0.63 -8.85 10.70
C THR A 616 -1.00 -10.21 10.07
N THR A 617 -2.17 -10.31 9.46
CA THR A 617 -2.58 -11.46 8.62
C THR A 617 -1.52 -11.80 7.56
N THR A 618 -1.01 -10.79 6.84
CA THR A 618 0.15 -10.93 5.94
C THR A 618 1.41 -11.42 6.66
N GLY A 619 1.63 -10.97 7.90
CA GLY A 619 2.69 -11.48 8.77
C GLY A 619 2.54 -12.96 9.10
N LEU A 620 1.32 -13.45 9.32
CA LEU A 620 1.03 -14.85 9.58
C LEU A 620 1.39 -15.74 8.38
N SER A 621 1.11 -15.29 7.15
CA SER A 621 1.62 -15.93 5.92
C SER A 621 3.16 -15.86 5.84
N LYS A 622 3.75 -14.66 5.97
CA LYS A 622 5.19 -14.38 5.83
C LYS A 622 6.07 -15.18 6.80
N TYR A 623 5.59 -15.36 8.03
CA TYR A 623 6.33 -16.02 9.10
C TYR A 623 5.81 -17.43 9.42
N ARG A 624 4.90 -18.03 8.62
CA ARG A 624 4.18 -19.27 8.97
C ARG A 624 5.09 -20.40 9.46
N GLY A 625 6.25 -20.62 8.85
CA GLY A 625 7.20 -21.66 9.30
C GLY A 625 7.79 -21.43 10.69
N LEU A 626 8.11 -20.16 11.01
CA LEU A 626 8.53 -19.75 12.33
C LEU A 626 7.38 -19.86 13.35
N VAL A 627 6.17 -19.43 12.98
CA VAL A 627 4.99 -19.51 13.87
C VAL A 627 4.58 -20.97 14.13
N SER A 628 4.60 -21.83 13.10
CA SER A 628 4.29 -23.27 13.24
C SER A 628 5.26 -23.96 14.21
N SER A 629 6.55 -23.60 14.19
CA SER A 629 7.56 -24.19 15.10
C SER A 629 7.34 -23.86 16.58
N LEU A 630 6.51 -22.85 16.89
CA LEU A 630 6.10 -22.52 18.26
C LEU A 630 4.91 -23.38 18.74
N ASN A 631 4.31 -24.19 17.86
CA ASN A 631 3.15 -25.04 18.11
C ASN A 631 1.98 -24.34 18.84
N PRO A 632 1.55 -23.13 18.44
CA PRO A 632 0.46 -22.42 19.11
C PRO A 632 -0.86 -23.18 18.98
N ARG A 633 -1.58 -23.31 20.11
CA ARG A 633 -2.91 -23.95 20.18
C ARG A 633 -4.05 -22.97 19.90
N VAL A 634 -3.82 -21.67 20.11
CA VAL A 634 -4.84 -20.60 20.05
C VAL A 634 -4.39 -19.49 19.11
N ILE A 635 -5.27 -19.09 18.19
CA ILE A 635 -5.11 -17.91 17.35
C ILE A 635 -6.38 -17.08 17.40
N LEU A 636 -6.24 -15.78 17.69
CA LEU A 636 -7.32 -14.80 17.64
C LEU A 636 -7.07 -13.80 16.51
N ILE A 637 -8.06 -13.62 15.64
CA ILE A 637 -8.01 -12.68 14.51
C ILE A 637 -9.07 -11.59 14.74
N GLU A 638 -8.62 -10.37 14.99
CA GLU A 638 -9.44 -9.16 15.04
C GLU A 638 -9.70 -8.60 13.64
N GLU A 639 -10.85 -7.94 13.49
CA GLU A 639 -11.37 -7.44 12.23
C GLU A 639 -11.34 -8.47 11.07
N ALA A 640 -11.59 -9.75 11.39
CA ALA A 640 -11.55 -10.90 10.48
C ALA A 640 -12.48 -10.78 9.25
N ALA A 641 -13.50 -9.92 9.32
CA ALA A 641 -14.40 -9.60 8.20
C ALA A 641 -13.73 -8.79 7.07
N GLN A 642 -12.66 -8.05 7.38
CA GLN A 642 -11.87 -7.25 6.43
C GLN A 642 -10.78 -8.08 5.71
N VAL A 643 -10.66 -9.37 6.06
CA VAL A 643 -9.59 -10.25 5.60
C VAL A 643 -10.12 -11.18 4.51
N LEU A 644 -9.43 -11.25 3.37
CA LEU A 644 -9.72 -12.26 2.33
C LEU A 644 -9.63 -13.67 2.94
N GLU A 645 -10.40 -14.63 2.45
CA GLU A 645 -10.47 -15.97 3.06
C GLU A 645 -9.11 -16.69 3.15
N ALA A 646 -8.25 -16.56 2.13
CA ALA A 646 -6.97 -17.26 2.06
C ALA A 646 -6.01 -16.93 3.24
N PRO A 647 -5.69 -15.66 3.57
CA PRO A 647 -4.92 -15.32 4.78
C PRO A 647 -5.53 -15.80 6.11
N VAL A 648 -6.85 -16.03 6.19
CA VAL A 648 -7.47 -16.65 7.38
C VAL A 648 -7.22 -18.16 7.39
N ALA A 649 -7.36 -18.83 6.24
CA ALA A 649 -7.07 -20.27 6.11
C ALA A 649 -5.61 -20.61 6.49
N VAL A 650 -4.66 -19.73 6.16
CA VAL A 650 -3.23 -19.81 6.53
C VAL A 650 -3.02 -20.00 8.05
N ALA A 651 -3.92 -19.49 8.88
CA ALA A 651 -3.88 -19.64 10.34
C ALA A 651 -4.07 -21.08 10.83
N CYS A 652 -4.60 -21.98 10.01
CA CYS A 652 -4.82 -23.38 10.35
C CYS A 652 -3.49 -24.16 10.36
N LEU A 653 -2.68 -23.89 11.38
CA LEU A 653 -1.44 -24.60 11.68
C LEU A 653 -1.75 -26.02 12.21
N PRO A 654 -0.88 -27.02 12.01
CA PRO A 654 -1.10 -28.38 12.53
C PRO A 654 -1.35 -28.48 14.04
N SER A 655 -0.88 -27.51 14.83
CA SER A 655 -1.07 -27.42 16.29
C SER A 655 -2.36 -26.72 16.72
N LEU A 656 -3.15 -26.17 15.79
CA LEU A 656 -4.30 -25.32 16.11
C LEU A 656 -5.45 -26.13 16.71
N GLN A 657 -5.85 -25.77 17.93
CA GLN A 657 -7.01 -26.33 18.63
C GLN A 657 -8.13 -25.30 18.81
N HIS A 658 -7.88 -24.00 18.59
CA HIS A 658 -8.83 -22.93 18.88
C HIS A 658 -8.61 -21.72 17.96
N LEU A 659 -9.57 -21.44 17.09
CA LEU A 659 -9.60 -20.25 16.22
C LEU A 659 -10.72 -19.31 16.67
N ILE A 660 -10.37 -18.07 17.00
CA ILE A 660 -11.31 -17.01 17.35
C ILE A 660 -11.30 -15.98 16.22
N LEU A 661 -12.46 -15.75 15.60
CA LEU A 661 -12.64 -14.77 14.54
C LEU A 661 -13.57 -13.67 15.04
N VAL A 662 -13.05 -12.46 15.19
CA VAL A 662 -13.78 -11.29 15.68
C VAL A 662 -13.88 -10.28 14.55
N GLY A 663 -15.08 -9.79 14.24
CA GLY A 663 -15.27 -8.97 13.04
C GLY A 663 -16.64 -8.32 12.92
N ASP A 664 -16.86 -7.69 11.77
CA ASP A 664 -18.15 -7.11 11.40
C ASP A 664 -18.34 -7.19 9.88
N HIS A 665 -19.10 -8.19 9.42
CA HIS A 665 -19.36 -8.43 8.00
C HIS A 665 -20.22 -7.36 7.31
N LEU A 666 -20.78 -6.43 8.09
CA LEU A 666 -21.60 -5.31 7.60
C LEU A 666 -20.80 -3.98 7.52
N GLN A 667 -19.49 -4.02 7.79
CA GLN A 667 -18.51 -2.96 7.49
C GLN A 667 -17.64 -3.36 6.28
N LEU A 668 -16.50 -2.70 6.02
CA LEU A 668 -15.72 -2.95 4.80
C LEU A 668 -15.23 -4.41 4.71
N ARG A 669 -15.36 -4.97 3.51
CA ARG A 669 -14.78 -6.25 3.08
C ARG A 669 -13.30 -6.13 2.72
N GLY A 670 -12.67 -7.28 2.44
CA GLY A 670 -11.31 -7.33 1.91
C GLY A 670 -11.20 -6.67 0.52
N GLN A 671 -10.03 -6.09 0.24
CA GLN A 671 -9.74 -5.46 -1.04
C GLN A 671 -9.03 -6.45 -1.97
N CYS A 672 -9.59 -6.66 -3.16
CA CYS A 672 -8.98 -7.39 -4.27
C CYS A 672 -8.32 -6.37 -5.22
N ALA A 673 -7.16 -6.68 -5.80
CA ALA A 673 -6.55 -5.82 -6.82
C ALA A 673 -7.35 -5.87 -8.13
N ASP A 674 -7.89 -7.04 -8.48
CA ASP A 674 -8.87 -7.20 -9.55
C ASP A 674 -10.28 -6.80 -9.08
N HIS A 675 -11.04 -6.17 -9.96
CA HIS A 675 -12.43 -5.80 -9.74
C HIS A 675 -13.41 -6.86 -10.27
N GLU A 676 -13.03 -7.64 -11.29
CA GLU A 676 -13.89 -8.68 -11.88
C GLU A 676 -14.06 -9.86 -10.91
N LEU A 677 -13.01 -10.19 -10.14
CA LEU A 677 -13.01 -11.27 -9.14
C LEU A 677 -13.94 -11.02 -7.93
N ARG A 678 -14.49 -9.81 -7.78
CA ARG A 678 -15.48 -9.49 -6.72
C ARG A 678 -16.92 -9.86 -7.12
N GLY A 679 -17.16 -10.07 -8.42
CA GLY A 679 -18.48 -10.40 -8.96
C GLY A 679 -18.80 -11.90 -8.94
N ARG A 680 -19.93 -12.26 -9.56
CA ARG A 680 -20.21 -13.66 -9.94
C ARG A 680 -19.18 -14.11 -10.98
N PRO A 681 -18.62 -15.34 -10.88
CA PRO A 681 -18.85 -16.39 -9.87
C PRO A 681 -17.72 -16.50 -8.81
N PHE A 682 -16.96 -15.43 -8.57
CA PHE A 682 -15.68 -15.48 -7.86
C PHE A 682 -15.69 -14.87 -6.46
N TYR A 683 -16.44 -13.78 -6.23
CA TYR A 683 -16.75 -13.24 -4.89
C TYR A 683 -15.53 -13.16 -3.93
N LEU A 684 -14.36 -12.79 -4.44
CA LEU A 684 -13.08 -12.91 -3.72
C LEU A 684 -12.98 -11.94 -2.51
N ASP A 685 -13.75 -10.85 -2.53
CA ASP A 685 -13.87 -9.88 -1.44
C ASP A 685 -14.62 -10.43 -0.22
N VAL A 686 -15.40 -11.51 -0.38
CA VAL A 686 -16.11 -12.16 0.73
C VAL A 686 -15.09 -12.87 1.65
N SER A 687 -15.07 -12.44 2.91
CA SER A 687 -14.20 -13.02 3.93
C SER A 687 -14.67 -14.41 4.38
N MET A 688 -13.76 -15.23 4.94
CA MET A 688 -14.13 -16.48 5.62
C MET A 688 -15.19 -16.21 6.71
N PHE A 689 -15.04 -15.10 7.44
CA PHE A 689 -15.96 -14.68 8.49
C PHE A 689 -17.38 -14.46 7.95
N GLU A 690 -17.52 -13.70 6.86
CA GLU A 690 -18.80 -13.47 6.20
C GLU A 690 -19.38 -14.76 5.60
N ARG A 691 -18.56 -15.56 4.89
CA ARG A 691 -19.00 -16.83 4.33
C ARG A 691 -19.57 -17.76 5.40
N LEU A 692 -18.89 -17.93 6.53
CA LEU A 692 -19.38 -18.78 7.61
C LEU A 692 -20.69 -18.24 8.20
N MET A 693 -20.83 -16.93 8.37
CA MET A 693 -22.08 -16.32 8.85
C MET A 693 -23.26 -16.51 7.87
N VAL A 694 -23.03 -16.36 6.56
CA VAL A 694 -24.05 -16.58 5.51
C VAL A 694 -24.54 -18.03 5.46
N ASN A 695 -23.72 -19.00 5.88
CA ASN A 695 -24.11 -20.41 6.01
C ASN A 695 -24.71 -20.77 7.38
N GLU A 696 -25.11 -19.76 8.18
CA GLU A 696 -25.66 -19.90 9.53
C GLU A 696 -24.75 -20.67 10.52
N MET A 697 -23.42 -20.61 10.33
CA MET A 697 -22.49 -21.18 11.29
C MET A 697 -22.65 -20.48 12.65
N PRO A 698 -22.74 -21.20 13.78
CA PRO A 698 -23.02 -20.58 15.07
C PRO A 698 -22.02 -19.49 15.43
N TYR A 699 -22.53 -18.32 15.81
CA TYR A 699 -21.76 -17.15 16.22
C TYR A 699 -22.33 -16.54 17.50
N ALA A 700 -21.64 -15.56 18.07
CA ALA A 700 -22.21 -14.68 19.09
C ALA A 700 -22.21 -13.24 18.57
N MET A 701 -23.26 -12.47 18.87
CA MET A 701 -23.39 -11.07 18.47
C MET A 701 -23.30 -10.14 19.67
N LEU A 702 -22.48 -9.10 19.58
CA LEU A 702 -22.46 -8.01 20.55
C LEU A 702 -23.57 -7.02 20.22
N GLN A 703 -24.37 -6.61 21.22
CA GLN A 703 -25.62 -5.87 20.98
C GLN A 703 -25.65 -4.46 21.60
N LYS A 704 -24.83 -4.17 22.61
CA LYS A 704 -24.87 -2.87 23.32
C LYS A 704 -23.74 -1.93 22.89
N GLN A 705 -24.06 -0.94 22.05
CA GLN A 705 -23.11 0.07 21.60
C GLN A 705 -22.89 1.17 22.65
N ARG A 706 -21.64 1.64 22.77
CA ARG A 706 -21.15 2.58 23.79
C ARG A 706 -20.47 3.82 23.19
N ARG A 707 -20.64 4.05 21.88
CA ARG A 707 -19.95 5.10 21.09
C ARG A 707 -20.88 6.25 20.75
N MET A 708 -21.93 5.96 19.99
CA MET A 708 -22.78 6.94 19.33
C MET A 708 -23.89 7.40 20.28
N VAL A 709 -24.23 8.68 20.31
CA VAL A 709 -25.54 9.10 20.85
C VAL A 709 -26.68 8.47 20.03
N PRO A 710 -27.88 8.23 20.62
CA PRO A 710 -28.96 7.51 19.96
C PRO A 710 -29.39 8.08 18.61
N GLU A 711 -29.31 9.40 18.47
CA GLU A 711 -29.64 10.15 17.25
C GLU A 711 -28.71 9.80 16.06
N ILE A 712 -27.41 9.60 16.33
CA ILE A 712 -26.43 9.16 15.34
C ILE A 712 -26.59 7.66 15.10
N ARG A 713 -26.83 6.87 16.15
CA ARG A 713 -27.06 5.42 16.06
C ARG A 713 -28.28 5.07 15.21
N LYS A 714 -29.34 5.89 15.20
CA LYS A 714 -30.47 5.77 14.25
C LYS A 714 -30.00 5.71 12.79
N LEU A 715 -28.97 6.46 12.40
CA LEU A 715 -28.54 6.57 11.01
C LEU A 715 -27.85 5.31 10.45
N VAL A 716 -27.46 4.36 11.32
CA VAL A 716 -26.98 3.01 10.92
C VAL A 716 -28.04 1.92 11.09
N ALA A 717 -29.29 2.28 11.43
CA ALA A 717 -30.41 1.35 11.46
C ALA A 717 -30.73 0.68 10.10
N PRO A 718 -30.47 1.27 8.91
CA PRO A 718 -30.63 0.55 7.63
C PRO A 718 -29.80 -0.74 7.52
N VAL A 719 -28.73 -0.88 8.31
CA VAL A 719 -27.84 -2.04 8.30
C VAL A 719 -28.11 -3.01 9.44
N TYR A 720 -28.18 -2.51 10.68
CA TYR A 720 -28.32 -3.36 11.87
C TYR A 720 -29.76 -3.51 12.35
N GLY A 721 -30.71 -2.72 11.82
CA GLY A 721 -32.11 -2.70 12.25
C GLY A 721 -32.25 -2.62 13.76
N ASN A 722 -32.99 -3.57 14.33
CA ASN A 722 -33.20 -3.71 15.78
C ASN A 722 -32.13 -4.56 16.49
N LEU A 723 -31.05 -4.98 15.83
CA LEU A 723 -29.99 -5.81 16.44
C LEU A 723 -28.99 -4.99 17.29
N LEU A 724 -29.04 -3.66 17.21
CA LEU A 724 -28.12 -2.74 17.88
C LEU A 724 -28.86 -1.84 18.88
N HIS A 725 -28.42 -1.84 20.12
CA HIS A 725 -29.04 -1.13 21.23
C HIS A 725 -28.06 -0.19 21.93
N ASP A 726 -28.58 0.91 22.48
CA ASP A 726 -27.80 1.92 23.16
C ASP A 726 -27.47 1.49 24.60
N HIS A 727 -26.19 1.59 25.00
CA HIS A 727 -25.79 1.40 26.39
C HIS A 727 -26.08 2.69 27.21
N PRO A 728 -26.55 2.61 28.47
CA PRO A 728 -26.91 3.80 29.27
C PRO A 728 -25.86 4.91 29.38
N SER A 729 -24.58 4.62 29.12
CA SER A 729 -23.52 5.63 29.04
C SER A 729 -23.70 6.65 27.92
N VAL A 730 -24.30 6.30 26.77
CA VAL A 730 -24.32 7.21 25.60
C VAL A 730 -25.27 8.41 25.78
N TYR A 731 -26.28 8.26 26.64
CA TYR A 731 -27.18 9.35 27.04
C TYR A 731 -26.50 10.42 27.90
N HIS A 732 -25.30 10.13 28.43
CA HIS A 732 -24.50 11.03 29.27
C HIS A 732 -23.36 11.71 28.50
N HIS A 733 -23.30 11.57 27.18
CA HIS A 733 -22.31 12.25 26.35
C HIS A 733 -22.58 13.77 26.30
N PRO A 734 -21.53 14.62 26.32
CA PRO A 734 -21.70 16.07 26.28
C PRO A 734 -22.33 16.53 24.96
N PHE A 735 -23.01 17.68 24.97
CA PHE A 735 -23.43 18.39 23.76
C PHE A 735 -22.22 18.93 22.99
N VAL A 736 -22.41 19.34 21.74
CA VAL A 736 -21.35 19.92 20.90
C VAL A 736 -21.40 21.44 21.00
N PRO A 737 -20.35 22.10 21.51
CA PRO A 737 -20.30 23.55 21.58
C PRO A 737 -20.52 24.21 20.23
N GLY A 738 -21.40 25.22 20.20
CA GLY A 738 -21.82 25.89 18.96
C GLY A 738 -22.99 25.21 18.21
N MET A 739 -23.49 24.05 18.64
CA MET A 739 -24.57 23.32 17.93
C MET A 739 -25.85 23.13 18.74
N GLY A 740 -25.90 23.61 19.99
CA GLY A 740 -27.08 23.51 20.84
C GLY A 740 -27.44 22.05 21.13
N ASP A 741 -28.68 21.66 20.83
CA ASP A 741 -29.17 20.28 20.96
C ASP A 741 -28.84 19.40 19.74
N LYS A 742 -28.44 19.98 18.60
CA LYS A 742 -28.22 19.28 17.32
C LYS A 742 -27.01 18.34 17.37
N ARG A 743 -27.24 17.04 17.62
CA ARG A 743 -26.18 16.02 17.60
C ARG A 743 -25.80 15.58 16.19
N SER A 744 -26.69 15.77 15.23
CA SER A 744 -26.39 15.56 13.82
C SER A 744 -27.22 16.46 12.92
N PHE A 745 -26.63 16.86 11.80
CA PHE A 745 -27.28 17.67 10.78
C PHE A 745 -26.71 17.36 9.40
N PHE A 746 -27.55 17.36 8.37
CA PHE A 746 -27.16 17.25 6.97
C PHE A 746 -27.46 18.58 6.27
N PHE A 747 -26.40 19.32 5.96
CA PHE A 747 -26.45 20.52 5.15
C PHE A 747 -26.52 20.16 3.66
N ASP A 748 -27.70 20.37 3.08
CA ASP A 748 -28.01 20.06 1.67
C ASP A 748 -27.62 21.24 0.74
N HIS A 749 -26.92 20.95 -0.36
CA HIS A 749 -26.57 21.96 -1.35
C HIS A 749 -26.57 21.44 -2.81
N PRO A 750 -27.05 22.25 -3.78
CA PRO A 750 -27.04 21.88 -5.20
C PRO A 750 -25.67 22.08 -5.89
N SER A 751 -24.68 22.69 -5.22
CA SER A 751 -23.36 23.03 -5.79
C SER A 751 -22.70 21.84 -6.48
N HIS A 752 -22.43 21.96 -7.78
CA HIS A 752 -22.03 20.85 -8.64
C HIS A 752 -20.58 20.39 -8.41
N GLU A 753 -20.32 19.09 -8.58
CA GLU A 753 -18.99 18.49 -8.49
C GLU A 753 -18.06 18.90 -9.66
N SER A 754 -16.75 18.77 -9.47
CA SER A 754 -15.75 18.78 -10.54
C SER A 754 -14.75 17.63 -10.35
N SER A 755 -13.54 17.71 -10.93
CA SER A 755 -12.51 16.68 -10.78
C SER A 755 -11.10 17.26 -10.79
N ASP A 756 -10.17 16.58 -10.12
CA ASP A 756 -8.75 16.95 -10.07
C ASP A 756 -7.93 16.36 -11.24
N SER A 757 -6.62 16.60 -11.21
CA SER A 757 -5.61 16.10 -12.16
C SER A 757 -5.55 14.57 -12.28
N LEU A 758 -6.03 13.84 -11.26
CA LEU A 758 -6.09 12.38 -11.20
C LEU A 758 -7.53 11.86 -11.42
N SER A 759 -8.43 12.71 -11.94
CA SER A 759 -9.87 12.44 -12.12
C SER A 759 -10.66 12.12 -10.84
N SER A 760 -10.06 12.27 -9.66
CA SER A 760 -10.75 12.18 -8.38
C SER A 760 -11.76 13.31 -8.24
N LYS A 761 -12.83 13.09 -7.47
CA LYS A 761 -13.95 14.03 -7.38
C LYS A 761 -13.71 15.06 -6.28
N VAL A 762 -14.08 16.30 -6.58
CA VAL A 762 -13.95 17.45 -5.66
C VAL A 762 -15.20 18.33 -5.73
N ASN A 763 -15.47 19.04 -4.65
CA ASN A 763 -16.55 20.03 -4.56
C ASN A 763 -16.03 21.22 -3.73
N ASP A 764 -15.66 22.30 -4.42
CA ASP A 764 -14.95 23.44 -3.81
C ASP A 764 -15.81 24.24 -2.83
N PHE A 765 -17.11 24.37 -3.14
CA PHE A 765 -18.10 24.95 -2.23
C PHE A 765 -18.19 24.13 -0.93
N GLU A 766 -18.38 22.82 -1.06
CA GLU A 766 -18.50 21.89 0.08
C GLU A 766 -17.23 21.91 0.93
N ALA A 767 -16.05 21.87 0.30
CA ALA A 767 -14.76 21.96 1.00
C ALA A 767 -14.58 23.30 1.74
N SER A 768 -15.15 24.39 1.20
CA SER A 768 -15.13 25.71 1.86
C SER A 768 -16.06 25.76 3.07
N MET A 769 -17.27 25.22 2.94
CA MET A 769 -18.23 25.10 4.06
C MET A 769 -17.67 24.23 5.18
N VAL A 770 -17.07 23.08 4.86
CA VAL A 770 -16.46 22.16 5.82
C VAL A 770 -15.31 22.83 6.59
N VAL A 771 -14.43 23.58 5.93
CA VAL A 771 -13.33 24.29 6.61
C VAL A 771 -13.83 25.45 7.47
N ASN A 772 -14.84 26.19 7.02
CA ASN A 772 -15.43 27.28 7.80
C ASN A 772 -16.22 26.76 9.02
N PHE A 773 -16.89 25.62 8.89
CA PHE A 773 -17.57 24.95 10.01
C PHE A 773 -16.57 24.35 11.01
N LEU A 774 -15.49 23.74 10.54
CA LEU A 774 -14.37 23.32 11.39
C LEU A 774 -13.78 24.50 12.18
N ALA A 775 -13.58 25.65 11.53
CA ALA A 775 -13.13 26.87 12.19
C ALA A 775 -14.14 27.38 13.24
N TYR A 776 -15.44 27.35 12.93
CA TYR A 776 -16.50 27.72 13.87
C TYR A 776 -16.49 26.85 15.15
N LEU A 777 -16.38 25.51 15.03
CA LEU A 777 -16.30 24.63 16.19
C LEU A 777 -15.04 24.91 17.05
N VAL A 778 -13.87 25.11 16.41
CA VAL A 778 -12.62 25.46 17.11
C VAL A 778 -12.71 26.82 17.81
N MET A 779 -13.40 27.80 17.21
CA MET A 779 -13.68 29.10 17.83
C MET A 779 -14.59 28.97 19.06
N ASN A 780 -15.58 28.06 19.02
CA ASN A 780 -16.41 27.65 20.17
C ASN A 780 -15.68 26.69 21.14
N LYS A 781 -14.34 26.67 21.13
CA LYS A 781 -13.46 25.95 22.06
C LYS A 781 -13.57 24.42 22.00
N VAL A 782 -14.14 23.85 20.94
CA VAL A 782 -14.03 22.42 20.66
C VAL A 782 -12.55 22.08 20.43
N PRO A 783 -11.96 21.10 21.16
CA PRO A 783 -10.58 20.67 20.92
C PRO A 783 -10.41 20.15 19.50
N ALA A 784 -9.47 20.68 18.74
CA ALA A 784 -9.29 20.29 17.34
C ALA A 784 -8.92 18.80 17.15
N SER A 785 -8.29 18.18 18.15
CA SER A 785 -8.03 16.74 18.21
C SER A 785 -9.30 15.89 18.41
N SER A 786 -10.38 16.47 18.95
CA SER A 786 -11.68 15.81 19.13
C SER A 786 -12.59 15.94 17.89
N ILE A 787 -12.04 16.45 16.77
CA ILE A 787 -12.74 16.61 15.49
C ILE A 787 -12.00 15.78 14.43
N THR A 788 -12.75 15.16 13.51
CA THR A 788 -12.18 14.55 12.30
C THR A 788 -13.04 14.85 11.09
N VAL A 789 -12.39 15.19 9.98
CA VAL A 789 -13.05 15.42 8.69
C VAL A 789 -12.85 14.20 7.82
N LEU A 790 -13.95 13.62 7.34
CA LEU A 790 -13.96 12.45 6.47
C LEU A 790 -14.53 12.80 5.09
N THR A 791 -14.02 12.15 4.06
CA THR A 791 -14.58 12.21 2.71
C THR A 791 -14.35 10.91 1.94
N PHE A 792 -15.11 10.70 0.88
CA PHE A 792 -15.00 9.50 0.03
C PHE A 792 -13.96 9.65 -1.10
N TYR A 793 -13.33 10.83 -1.26
CA TYR A 793 -12.44 11.13 -2.38
C TYR A 793 -11.12 11.79 -1.94
N ASN A 794 -9.99 11.23 -2.34
CA ASN A 794 -8.66 11.76 -1.98
C ASN A 794 -8.41 13.17 -2.56
N GLY A 795 -8.95 13.49 -3.74
CA GLY A 795 -8.93 14.85 -4.30
C GLY A 795 -9.63 15.87 -3.39
N GLN A 796 -10.80 15.52 -2.85
CA GLN A 796 -11.51 16.38 -1.89
C GLN A 796 -10.70 16.53 -0.59
N ARG A 797 -10.09 15.46 -0.09
CA ARG A 797 -9.18 15.51 1.08
C ARG A 797 -8.01 16.49 0.83
N LYS A 798 -7.36 16.43 -0.33
CA LYS A 798 -6.31 17.38 -0.75
C LYS A 798 -6.85 18.83 -0.78
N LEU A 799 -8.05 19.05 -1.31
CA LEU A 799 -8.68 20.37 -1.39
C LEU A 799 -9.06 20.95 -0.01
N ILE A 800 -9.64 20.14 0.88
CA ILE A 800 -9.96 20.53 2.26
C ILE A 800 -8.66 20.85 3.03
N MET A 801 -7.62 20.02 2.92
CA MET A 801 -6.31 20.29 3.54
C MET A 801 -5.73 21.65 3.08
N ARG A 802 -5.77 21.92 1.76
CA ARG A 802 -5.34 23.20 1.18
C ARG A 802 -6.14 24.38 1.74
N LYS A 803 -7.48 24.31 1.73
CA LYS A 803 -8.35 25.36 2.27
C LYS A 803 -8.17 25.56 3.79
N LYS A 804 -7.96 24.49 4.56
CA LYS A 804 -7.63 24.56 6.00
C LYS A 804 -6.36 25.38 6.22
N GLY A 805 -5.32 25.15 5.42
CA GLY A 805 -4.07 25.92 5.46
C GLY A 805 -4.22 27.41 5.09
N GLN A 806 -5.32 27.79 4.44
CA GLN A 806 -5.63 29.18 4.06
C GLN A 806 -6.57 29.89 5.07
N ASN A 807 -7.28 29.15 5.93
CA ASN A 807 -8.19 29.74 6.92
C ASN A 807 -7.43 30.09 8.21
N PRO A 808 -7.36 31.37 8.64
CA PRO A 808 -6.48 31.80 9.73
C PRO A 808 -6.82 31.16 11.09
N ASN A 809 -8.08 30.77 11.31
CA ASN A 809 -8.52 30.19 12.58
C ASN A 809 -8.11 28.72 12.75
N VAL A 810 -7.73 28.03 11.65
CA VAL A 810 -7.39 26.60 11.66
C VAL A 810 -6.13 26.23 10.87
N ALA A 811 -5.42 27.19 10.27
CA ALA A 811 -4.23 26.94 9.45
C ALA A 811 -3.13 26.15 10.20
N GLN A 812 -2.74 26.62 11.40
CA GLN A 812 -1.71 26.00 12.23
C GLN A 812 -2.23 24.80 13.05
N THR A 813 -3.54 24.57 13.08
CA THR A 813 -4.19 23.58 13.94
C THR A 813 -4.12 22.18 13.34
N TYR A 814 -3.69 21.18 14.11
CA TYR A 814 -3.72 19.77 13.69
C TYR A 814 -5.14 19.19 13.83
N VAL A 815 -5.66 18.63 12.74
CA VAL A 815 -6.98 17.99 12.63
C VAL A 815 -6.83 16.83 11.65
N ASN A 816 -7.41 15.67 11.97
CA ASN A 816 -7.41 14.53 11.06
C ASN A 816 -8.33 14.82 9.87
N ILE A 817 -7.79 14.80 8.64
CA ILE A 817 -8.55 14.94 7.39
C ILE A 817 -8.20 13.76 6.49
N LEU A 818 -9.11 12.79 6.42
CA LEU A 818 -8.84 11.41 5.98
C LEU A 818 -9.94 10.90 5.04
N THR A 819 -9.67 9.79 4.35
CA THR A 819 -10.72 9.09 3.59
C THR A 819 -11.48 8.14 4.50
N VAL A 820 -12.71 7.77 4.13
CA VAL A 820 -13.54 6.82 4.90
C VAL A 820 -12.82 5.48 5.09
N ASP A 821 -12.17 4.98 4.04
CA ASP A 821 -11.42 3.71 4.06
C ASP A 821 -10.19 3.78 5.00
N SER A 822 -9.46 4.91 5.01
CA SER A 822 -8.29 5.07 5.89
C SER A 822 -8.64 5.32 7.36
N TYR A 823 -9.92 5.47 7.70
CA TYR A 823 -10.40 5.75 9.06
C TYR A 823 -11.17 4.57 9.68
N GLN A 824 -10.99 3.35 9.16
CA GLN A 824 -11.58 2.15 9.73
C GLN A 824 -10.91 1.79 11.08
N GLY A 825 -11.68 1.20 11.99
CA GLY A 825 -11.28 0.98 13.39
C GLY A 825 -11.39 2.24 14.27
N GLU A 826 -10.93 3.39 13.77
CA GLU A 826 -10.93 4.67 14.50
C GLU A 826 -12.34 5.23 14.80
N GLU A 827 -12.38 6.23 15.69
CA GLU A 827 -13.55 6.95 16.18
C GLU A 827 -13.14 8.32 16.73
N ASN A 828 -14.02 9.32 16.67
CA ASN A 828 -13.80 10.61 17.33
C ASN A 828 -15.09 11.17 17.93
N ASP A 829 -14.94 12.18 18.79
CA ASP A 829 -16.04 12.83 19.48
C ASP A 829 -16.96 13.54 18.48
N ILE A 830 -16.40 14.27 17.52
CA ILE A 830 -17.12 14.94 16.43
C ILE A 830 -16.56 14.53 15.07
N VAL A 831 -17.44 14.24 14.11
CA VAL A 831 -17.09 13.95 12.71
C VAL A 831 -17.82 14.90 11.77
N ILE A 832 -17.07 15.46 10.82
CA ILE A 832 -17.58 16.25 9.70
C ILE A 832 -17.43 15.40 8.43
N LEU A 833 -18.51 15.15 7.71
CA LEU A 833 -18.54 14.24 6.55
C LEU A 833 -18.82 15.00 5.25
N SER A 834 -17.91 14.90 4.29
CA SER A 834 -17.98 15.52 2.96
C SER A 834 -18.29 14.46 1.88
N LEU A 835 -19.50 14.50 1.33
CA LEU A 835 -20.01 13.54 0.35
C LEU A 835 -19.56 13.81 -1.09
N VAL A 836 -19.27 15.07 -1.45
CA VAL A 836 -18.76 15.56 -2.74
C VAL A 836 -19.73 15.47 -3.92
N ARG A 837 -20.42 14.33 -4.08
CA ARG A 837 -21.22 14.00 -5.26
C ARG A 837 -22.44 14.91 -5.38
N SER A 838 -22.50 15.61 -6.51
CA SER A 838 -23.57 16.55 -6.82
C SER A 838 -23.62 16.71 -8.35
N ASN A 839 -24.43 15.87 -8.98
CA ASN A 839 -24.59 15.79 -10.44
C ASN A 839 -25.96 15.21 -10.81
N HIS A 840 -26.39 15.38 -12.07
CA HIS A 840 -27.73 14.99 -12.51
C HIS A 840 -27.85 13.54 -13.03
N HIS A 841 -26.77 12.98 -13.61
CA HIS A 841 -26.81 11.75 -14.43
C HIS A 841 -25.62 10.78 -14.27
N ARG A 842 -24.57 11.12 -13.50
CA ARG A 842 -23.29 10.36 -13.43
C ARG A 842 -23.15 9.48 -12.18
N GLY A 843 -24.26 9.15 -11.50
CA GLY A 843 -24.28 8.30 -10.30
C GLY A 843 -23.47 8.86 -9.12
N ILE A 844 -23.25 8.03 -8.09
CA ILE A 844 -22.58 8.48 -6.84
C ILE A 844 -21.33 7.67 -6.45
N GLY A 845 -20.91 6.66 -7.22
CA GLY A 845 -19.60 6.02 -7.07
C GLY A 845 -19.44 5.33 -5.71
N PHE A 846 -18.41 5.68 -4.94
CA PHE A 846 -18.17 5.06 -3.62
C PHE A 846 -19.32 5.26 -2.62
N LEU A 847 -20.20 6.25 -2.83
CA LEU A 847 -21.40 6.44 -2.02
C LEU A 847 -22.52 5.42 -2.28
N GLN A 848 -22.40 4.54 -3.28
CA GLN A 848 -23.30 3.40 -3.51
C GLN A 848 -22.92 2.15 -2.70
N GLN A 849 -21.80 2.17 -1.97
CA GLN A 849 -21.36 1.01 -1.19
C GLN A 849 -21.81 1.16 0.26
N ASP A 850 -22.92 0.52 0.60
CA ASP A 850 -23.56 0.55 1.92
C ASP A 850 -22.59 0.30 3.09
N ASN A 851 -21.66 -0.64 2.95
CA ASN A 851 -20.60 -0.92 3.91
C ASN A 851 -19.72 0.32 4.19
N ARG A 852 -19.44 1.15 3.18
CA ARG A 852 -18.70 2.43 3.33
C ARG A 852 -19.56 3.49 3.99
N ILE A 853 -20.84 3.60 3.65
CA ILE A 853 -21.79 4.52 4.30
C ILE A 853 -21.88 4.19 5.80
N CYS A 854 -22.08 2.92 6.12
CA CYS A 854 -22.08 2.39 7.48
C CYS A 854 -20.78 2.70 8.23
N VAL A 855 -19.62 2.57 7.59
CA VAL A 855 -18.35 2.97 8.21
C VAL A 855 -18.31 4.47 8.47
N ALA A 856 -18.66 5.34 7.51
CA ALA A 856 -18.62 6.79 7.67
C ALA A 856 -19.54 7.30 8.79
N LEU A 857 -20.81 6.88 8.80
CA LEU A 857 -21.82 7.34 9.78
C LEU A 857 -21.53 6.86 11.21
N SER A 858 -20.78 5.77 11.39
CA SER A 858 -20.52 5.14 12.70
C SER A 858 -19.26 5.62 13.43
N ARG A 859 -18.57 6.65 12.93
CA ARG A 859 -17.31 7.16 13.51
C ARG A 859 -17.48 8.16 14.64
N ALA A 860 -18.57 8.92 14.64
CA ALA A 860 -18.86 9.96 15.62
C ALA A 860 -19.34 9.39 16.96
N LYS A 861 -19.08 10.10 18.05
CA LYS A 861 -19.71 9.86 19.35
C LYS A 861 -20.80 10.87 19.66
N TYR A 862 -20.47 12.15 19.65
CA TYR A 862 -21.30 13.25 20.15
C TYR A 862 -21.89 14.13 19.05
N GLY A 863 -21.20 14.25 17.90
CA GLY A 863 -21.56 15.13 16.79
C GLY A 863 -21.28 14.52 15.41
N LEU A 864 -22.25 14.49 14.50
CA LEU A 864 -22.07 14.08 13.10
C LEU A 864 -22.69 15.09 12.13
N TYR A 865 -21.86 15.83 11.39
CA TYR A 865 -22.30 16.92 10.52
C TYR A 865 -21.96 16.62 9.06
N ILE A 866 -22.97 16.41 8.23
CA ILE A 866 -22.88 15.92 6.85
C ILE A 866 -23.07 17.10 5.89
N PHE A 867 -22.22 17.16 4.86
CA PHE A 867 -22.25 18.17 3.80
C PHE A 867 -22.30 17.47 2.44
N GLY A 868 -23.26 17.86 1.58
CA GLY A 868 -23.40 17.29 0.23
C GLY A 868 -24.75 17.59 -0.41
N ASN A 869 -25.09 16.86 -1.47
CA ASN A 869 -26.38 16.98 -2.17
C ASN A 869 -27.28 15.77 -1.80
N ALA A 870 -28.24 15.99 -0.90
CA ALA A 870 -29.13 14.97 -0.35
C ALA A 870 -30.05 14.35 -1.41
N GLN A 871 -30.50 15.16 -2.37
CA GLN A 871 -31.33 14.72 -3.50
C GLN A 871 -30.53 13.82 -4.45
N CYS A 872 -29.26 14.16 -4.71
CA CYS A 872 -28.37 13.37 -5.55
C CYS A 872 -28.09 12.00 -4.92
N VAL A 873 -27.72 11.94 -3.64
CA VAL A 873 -27.38 10.65 -3.00
C VAL A 873 -28.61 9.74 -2.83
N SER A 874 -29.76 10.28 -2.42
CA SER A 874 -30.99 9.50 -2.22
C SER A 874 -31.60 8.97 -3.53
N LYS A 875 -31.32 9.62 -4.67
CA LYS A 875 -31.72 9.13 -6.00
C LYS A 875 -30.97 7.87 -6.44
N TYR A 876 -29.79 7.60 -5.87
CA TYR A 876 -28.85 6.58 -6.35
C TYR A 876 -28.45 5.53 -5.28
N SER A 877 -29.08 5.54 -4.10
CA SER A 877 -28.88 4.57 -3.01
C SER A 877 -30.05 4.58 -2.03
N ASP A 878 -30.65 3.40 -1.79
CA ASP A 878 -31.77 3.22 -0.86
C ASP A 878 -31.35 3.41 0.61
N PHE A 879 -30.08 3.17 0.93
CA PHE A 879 -29.47 3.53 2.22
C PHE A 879 -29.51 5.04 2.41
N TRP A 880 -29.01 5.83 1.44
CA TRP A 880 -29.04 7.29 1.55
C TRP A 880 -30.46 7.85 1.58
N HIS A 881 -31.41 7.25 0.86
CA HIS A 881 -32.83 7.59 0.99
C HIS A 881 -33.37 7.29 2.39
N SER A 882 -33.05 6.13 2.96
CA SER A 882 -33.42 5.78 4.34
C SER A 882 -32.81 6.73 5.36
N VAL A 883 -31.56 7.16 5.17
CA VAL A 883 -30.86 8.13 6.03
C VAL A 883 -31.50 9.52 5.93
N THR A 884 -31.83 10.01 4.73
CA THR A 884 -32.50 11.32 4.59
C THR A 884 -33.90 11.31 5.20
N ASN A 885 -34.67 10.24 5.00
CA ASN A 885 -35.98 10.05 5.64
C ASN A 885 -35.86 10.02 7.19
N LEU A 886 -34.84 9.35 7.75
CA LEU A 886 -34.57 9.35 9.19
C LEU A 886 -34.16 10.74 9.73
N MET A 887 -33.56 11.60 8.90
CA MET A 887 -33.21 12.97 9.27
C MET A 887 -34.37 13.97 9.11
N THR A 888 -35.46 13.58 8.45
CA THR A 888 -36.73 14.33 8.36
C THR A 888 -37.90 13.67 9.09
N GLU A 889 -37.64 12.64 9.90
CA GLU A 889 -38.62 11.87 10.69
C GLU A 889 -39.47 12.76 11.62
N ASP A 890 -38.88 13.85 12.14
CA ASP A 890 -39.60 14.90 12.86
C ASP A 890 -39.79 16.14 11.96
N PRO A 891 -41.02 16.47 11.53
CA PRO A 891 -41.29 17.66 10.72
C PRO A 891 -41.23 18.99 11.50
N GLN A 892 -41.21 18.95 12.84
CA GLN A 892 -41.03 20.14 13.67
C GLN A 892 -39.55 20.47 13.86
N ASP A 893 -38.68 19.46 13.85
CA ASP A 893 -37.24 19.59 14.03
C ASP A 893 -36.40 18.85 12.96
N PRO A 894 -36.47 19.26 11.68
CA PRO A 894 -35.76 18.57 10.60
C PRO A 894 -34.24 18.73 10.73
N ARG A 895 -33.52 17.60 10.71
CA ARG A 895 -32.05 17.51 10.75
C ARG A 895 -31.41 17.54 9.34
N LEU A 896 -32.18 17.90 8.32
CA LEU A 896 -31.77 17.98 6.92
C LEU A 896 -32.28 19.30 6.32
N GLY A 897 -31.40 20.10 5.72
CA GLY A 897 -31.81 21.32 5.02
C GLY A 897 -30.67 22.17 4.45
N SER A 898 -31.02 23.14 3.62
CA SER A 898 -30.10 24.10 2.98
C SER A 898 -29.73 25.31 3.87
N ALA A 899 -30.04 25.21 5.15
CA ALA A 899 -29.71 26.18 6.19
C ALA A 899 -29.06 25.41 7.36
N LEU A 900 -27.80 25.71 7.67
CA LEU A 900 -27.09 25.08 8.80
C LEU A 900 -27.41 25.85 10.09
N PRO A 901 -28.08 25.25 11.09
CA PRO A 901 -28.30 25.88 12.39
C PRO A 901 -26.99 25.91 13.19
N LEU A 902 -26.57 27.10 13.60
CA LEU A 902 -25.45 27.34 14.50
C LEU A 902 -25.94 28.06 15.76
N PHE A 903 -25.58 27.59 16.95
CA PHE A 903 -26.08 28.13 18.23
C PHE A 903 -24.99 28.91 18.98
N CYS A 904 -25.21 30.21 19.21
CA CYS A 904 -24.26 31.02 19.98
C CYS A 904 -24.56 30.96 21.48
N GLU A 905 -23.84 30.13 22.23
CA GLU A 905 -23.98 29.99 23.70
C GLU A 905 -23.89 31.33 24.47
N ARG A 906 -23.13 32.30 23.95
CA ARG A 906 -23.01 33.64 24.57
C ARG A 906 -24.25 34.50 24.45
N HIS A 907 -25.04 34.31 23.40
CA HIS A 907 -26.24 35.12 23.10
C HIS A 907 -27.54 34.32 23.28
N ASN A 908 -27.43 33.00 23.46
CA ASN A 908 -28.55 32.06 23.52
C ASN A 908 -29.47 32.17 22.28
N GLU A 909 -28.86 32.31 21.10
CA GLU A 909 -29.53 32.54 19.82
C GLU A 909 -29.05 31.52 18.77
N GLU A 910 -29.99 30.98 17.98
CA GLU A 910 -29.68 30.17 16.80
C GLU A 910 -29.61 31.06 15.55
N THR A 911 -28.54 30.88 14.77
CA THR A 911 -28.32 31.54 13.49
C THR A 911 -28.33 30.51 12.36
N LEU A 912 -29.27 30.67 11.41
CA LEU A 912 -29.40 29.81 10.24
C LEU A 912 -28.47 30.29 9.09
N ILE A 913 -27.35 29.60 8.88
CA ILE A 913 -26.41 29.93 7.79
C ILE A 913 -26.90 29.33 6.47
N ARG A 914 -27.17 30.20 5.48
CA ARG A 914 -27.77 29.84 4.17
C ARG A 914 -26.86 30.22 3.00
N THR A 915 -27.03 29.54 1.87
CA THR A 915 -26.43 29.96 0.58
C THR A 915 -27.25 31.07 -0.09
N SER A 916 -26.57 32.05 -0.68
CA SER A 916 -27.16 33.16 -1.44
C SER A 916 -27.87 32.76 -2.76
N LEU A 917 -27.72 31.50 -3.20
CA LEU A 917 -28.32 30.97 -4.44
C LEU A 917 -29.85 30.76 -4.39
N ALA A 918 -30.50 31.01 -3.25
CA ALA A 918 -31.94 30.79 -3.08
C ALA A 918 -32.84 31.88 -3.72
N THR A 919 -32.29 33.04 -4.11
CA THR A 919 -33.07 34.13 -4.73
C THR A 919 -32.92 34.10 -6.26
N GLY A 920 -33.89 33.48 -6.94
CA GLY A 920 -33.95 33.38 -8.39
C GLY A 920 -34.31 34.70 -9.08
N ILE A 921 -33.40 35.68 -9.09
CA ILE A 921 -33.51 36.93 -9.85
C ILE A 921 -32.25 37.14 -10.68
N CYS A 922 -32.36 36.98 -12.00
CA CYS A 922 -31.29 37.29 -12.93
C CYS A 922 -31.21 38.80 -13.18
N HIS A 923 -30.38 39.52 -12.42
CA HIS A 923 -29.93 40.86 -12.81
C HIS A 923 -28.56 40.80 -13.48
N ALA A 924 -28.48 41.34 -14.70
CA ALA A 924 -27.22 41.51 -15.42
C ALA A 924 -26.42 42.71 -14.87
N ASP A 925 -25.10 42.65 -15.06
CA ASP A 925 -24.16 43.76 -15.03
C ASP A 925 -24.11 44.71 -13.81
N ILE A 926 -23.67 44.17 -12.65
CA ILE A 926 -22.70 44.88 -11.78
C ILE A 926 -21.61 43.88 -11.35
N ARG A 927 -20.34 44.30 -11.37
CA ARG A 927 -19.23 43.53 -10.75
C ARG A 927 -19.15 43.85 -9.25
N VAL A 928 -19.47 42.86 -8.41
CA VAL A 928 -19.23 42.88 -6.94
C VAL A 928 -18.31 41.70 -6.59
N PRO A 929 -17.30 41.86 -5.72
CA PRO A 929 -16.47 40.72 -5.29
C PRO A 929 -17.28 39.67 -4.51
N VAL A 930 -17.04 38.40 -4.79
CA VAL A 930 -17.78 37.27 -4.21
C VAL A 930 -17.27 36.96 -2.80
N ASN A 931 -17.76 37.70 -1.80
CA ASN A 931 -17.69 37.35 -0.37
C ASN A 931 -18.71 38.18 0.43
N ALA A 932 -19.95 37.69 0.52
CA ALA A 932 -20.98 38.26 1.38
C ALA A 932 -21.92 37.17 1.91
N MET A 933 -22.04 37.06 3.23
CA MET A 933 -23.15 36.35 3.89
C MET A 933 -24.32 37.31 4.06
N VAL A 934 -25.54 36.81 3.88
CA VAL A 934 -26.76 37.54 4.23
C VAL A 934 -27.30 36.97 5.54
N LEU A 935 -27.29 37.78 6.59
CA LEU A 935 -27.91 37.45 7.88
C LEU A 935 -29.39 37.82 7.86
N SER A 936 -30.23 36.98 8.47
CA SER A 936 -31.66 37.27 8.69
C SER A 936 -32.08 36.77 10.07
N THR A 937 -32.21 37.68 11.04
CA THR A 937 -32.71 37.40 12.38
C THR A 937 -34.24 37.53 12.43
N THR A 938 -34.93 36.55 13.00
CA THR A 938 -36.40 36.55 13.10
C THR A 938 -36.90 37.16 14.40
N GLY A 939 -36.66 38.47 14.55
CA GLY A 939 -37.30 39.32 15.56
C GLY A 939 -38.66 39.85 15.09
N GLY A 940 -39.59 40.08 16.03
CA GLY A 940 -40.98 40.42 15.69
C GLY A 940 -41.18 41.83 15.11
N LYS A 941 -41.86 41.91 13.95
CA LYS A 941 -42.50 43.12 13.38
C LYS A 941 -41.61 44.34 13.07
N GLU A 942 -40.48 44.16 12.38
CA GLU A 942 -40.05 45.08 11.30
C GLU A 942 -38.85 44.50 10.53
N THR A 943 -38.99 44.27 9.22
CA THR A 943 -37.85 43.87 8.38
C THR A 943 -37.00 45.08 8.00
N LYS A 944 -35.88 45.28 8.69
CA LYS A 944 -34.83 46.25 8.31
C LYS A 944 -33.65 45.53 7.69
N THR A 945 -33.46 45.72 6.39
CA THR A 945 -32.24 45.31 5.68
C THR A 945 -31.16 46.35 5.96
N GLN A 946 -30.09 45.97 6.66
CA GLN A 946 -28.86 46.77 6.74
C GLN A 946 -27.78 46.15 5.84
N ILE A 947 -27.15 47.00 5.04
CA ILE A 947 -25.93 46.70 4.32
C ILE A 947 -24.81 47.40 5.10
N PHE A 948 -23.90 46.62 5.68
CA PHE A 948 -22.67 47.17 6.25
C PHE A 948 -21.63 47.30 5.12
N ASP A 949 -21.34 48.54 4.74
CA ASP A 949 -20.20 48.85 3.88
C ASP A 949 -18.95 49.09 4.75
N GLY A 950 -17.78 48.69 4.26
CA GLY A 950 -16.59 48.49 5.07
C GLY A 950 -15.75 49.75 5.32
N GLY A 951 -16.29 50.75 6.02
CA GLY A 951 -15.56 52.00 6.32
C GLY A 951 -15.98 52.69 7.61
N SER A 952 -14.98 53.09 8.41
CA SER A 952 -15.05 54.00 9.58
C SER A 952 -16.22 53.83 10.56
N ASP A 953 -15.95 53.22 11.72
CA ASP A 953 -15.89 53.95 12.99
C ASP A 953 -15.31 53.04 14.10
N TRP A 954 -14.26 53.52 14.78
CA TRP A 954 -13.64 52.90 15.96
C TRP A 954 -12.99 54.00 16.81
N ASP A 955 -13.80 54.69 17.60
CA ASP A 955 -13.36 55.49 18.74
C ASP A 955 -14.04 54.95 20.02
N ASP A 956 -13.36 55.16 21.15
CA ASP A 956 -13.71 54.76 22.53
C ASP A 956 -13.68 53.26 22.94
N ILE A 957 -13.16 53.06 24.17
CA ILE A 957 -13.03 51.83 24.98
C ILE A 957 -12.14 50.70 24.40
N GLY A 958 -10.96 50.36 24.97
CA GLY A 958 -10.18 51.01 26.03
C GLY A 958 -9.63 50.04 27.09
N GLU A 959 -8.38 49.60 26.92
CA GLU A 959 -7.44 49.19 27.99
C GLU A 959 -6.03 49.12 27.37
N GLU A 960 -5.01 49.75 27.98
CA GLU A 960 -3.78 50.14 27.24
C GLU A 960 -2.59 49.18 27.40
N GLU A 961 -2.64 48.19 28.31
CA GLU A 961 -1.48 47.33 28.60
C GLU A 961 -1.30 46.12 27.64
N GLU A 962 -2.36 45.57 27.03
CA GLU A 962 -2.20 44.44 26.08
C GLU A 962 -1.61 44.88 24.72
N ARG A 963 -1.79 46.15 24.33
CA ARG A 963 -1.38 46.64 23.01
C ARG A 963 0.14 46.62 22.83
N ASP A 964 0.89 47.02 23.85
CA ASP A 964 2.35 47.11 23.77
C ASP A 964 3.02 45.74 23.82
N ALA A 965 2.47 44.78 24.57
CA ALA A 965 2.92 43.38 24.56
C ALA A 965 2.77 42.74 23.16
N MET A 966 1.69 43.08 22.42
CA MET A 966 1.49 42.61 21.05
C MET A 966 2.41 43.35 20.05
N ILE A 967 2.59 44.67 20.19
CA ILE A 967 3.49 45.46 19.33
C ILE A 967 4.94 45.02 19.49
N GLU A 968 5.42 44.75 20.71
CA GLU A 968 6.78 44.25 20.94
C GLU A 968 6.96 42.84 20.37
N SER A 969 5.94 41.98 20.48
CA SER A 969 5.94 40.65 19.85
C SER A 969 6.04 40.71 18.32
N VAL A 970 5.29 41.61 17.67
CA VAL A 970 5.36 41.84 16.21
C VAL A 970 6.71 42.40 15.79
N ARG A 971 7.27 43.38 16.53
CA ARG A 971 8.63 43.90 16.29
C ARG A 971 9.69 42.81 16.40
N ARG A 972 9.56 41.90 17.37
CA ARG A 972 10.47 40.75 17.56
C ARG A 972 10.42 39.78 16.37
N TRP A 973 9.25 39.56 15.78
CA TRP A 973 9.08 38.75 14.56
C TRP A 973 9.66 39.44 13.31
N GLN A 974 9.42 40.74 13.14
CA GLN A 974 9.98 41.50 12.00
C GLN A 974 11.51 41.62 12.06
N ALA A 975 12.10 41.74 13.25
CA ALA A 975 13.55 41.73 13.43
C ALA A 975 14.18 40.38 13.05
N LEU A 976 13.52 39.26 13.35
CA LEU A 976 13.96 37.92 12.95
C LEU A 976 13.86 37.66 11.44
N ALA A 977 13.00 38.40 10.72
CA ALA A 977 12.83 38.27 9.27
C ALA A 977 13.86 39.04 8.42
N GLN A 978 14.70 39.89 9.02
CA GLN A 978 15.66 40.75 8.28
C GLN A 978 17.12 40.64 8.73
N GLY A 979 17.45 39.79 9.73
CA GLY A 979 18.82 39.57 10.21
C GLY A 979 19.40 38.20 9.79
N GLY A 980 19.92 38.08 8.55
CA GLY A 980 20.31 36.78 7.95
C GLY A 980 21.74 36.64 7.42
N ALA A 981 22.56 37.69 7.45
CA ALA A 981 24.00 37.66 7.14
C ALA A 981 24.67 38.78 7.97
N ILE A 982 25.86 38.62 8.55
CA ILE A 982 27.18 38.54 7.87
C ILE A 982 28.26 38.01 8.85
N GLN A 983 29.19 37.18 8.32
CA GLN A 983 30.59 36.89 8.71
C GLN A 983 31.06 36.66 10.18
N GLY A 984 31.98 35.68 10.30
CA GLY A 984 33.17 35.74 11.16
C GLY A 984 33.81 34.36 11.40
N ASP A 985 35.14 34.17 11.39
CA ASP A 985 36.27 34.96 10.87
C ASP A 985 37.51 34.03 10.82
N TYR A 986 38.45 34.17 9.85
CA TYR A 986 39.81 33.57 9.93
C TYR A 986 40.84 34.15 8.92
N HIS A 987 41.72 35.02 9.46
CA HIS A 987 43.12 35.31 9.06
C HIS A 987 43.53 35.76 7.62
N ARG A 988 43.84 37.06 7.55
CA ARG A 988 44.93 37.75 6.81
C ARG A 988 45.83 36.95 5.84
N ALA A 989 45.85 37.41 4.57
CA ALA A 989 47.08 37.81 3.86
C ALA A 989 46.75 38.86 2.76
N GLN A 990 47.75 39.59 2.25
CA GLN A 990 47.67 40.67 1.26
C GLN A 990 48.98 40.68 0.41
N PRO A 991 49.13 41.44 -0.70
CA PRO A 991 48.16 42.17 -1.55
C PRO A 991 48.43 42.04 -3.08
N HIS A 992 47.83 42.94 -3.89
CA HIS A 992 48.07 43.27 -5.32
C HIS A 992 47.38 42.39 -6.40
N GLY A 993 46.79 42.96 -7.47
CA GLY A 993 46.46 44.38 -7.73
C GLY A 993 45.97 44.72 -9.16
N ASN A 994 45.19 45.82 -9.29
CA ASN A 994 44.89 46.68 -10.47
C ASN A 994 44.53 46.09 -11.86
N GLY A 995 43.40 46.54 -12.46
CA GLY A 995 43.25 46.49 -13.94
C GLY A 995 41.91 46.81 -14.65
N LYS A 996 41.49 48.08 -14.71
CA LYS A 996 40.71 48.77 -15.80
C LYS A 996 39.56 48.05 -16.58
N ARG A 997 38.31 48.57 -16.45
CA ARG A 997 37.50 49.40 -17.43
C ARG A 997 37.69 49.24 -18.97
N PRO A 998 36.72 49.66 -19.85
CA PRO A 998 35.25 49.80 -19.69
C PRO A 998 34.37 49.51 -20.98
N TRP A 999 33.04 49.59 -20.84
CA TRP A 999 31.93 50.18 -21.67
C TRP A 999 31.97 50.42 -23.22
N ASP A 1000 30.77 50.77 -23.73
CA ASP A 1000 30.38 51.40 -25.02
C ASP A 1000 30.09 50.47 -26.25
N ASP A 1001 29.11 50.69 -27.15
CA ASP A 1001 27.77 51.34 -27.08
C ASP A 1001 26.90 51.00 -28.36
N GLU A 1002 25.59 51.30 -28.36
CA GLU A 1002 24.60 51.39 -29.50
C GLU A 1002 24.45 50.19 -30.51
N GLY A 1003 23.39 50.02 -31.34
CA GLY A 1003 22.09 50.70 -31.53
C GLY A 1003 21.35 50.23 -32.82
N LYS A 1004 20.06 50.61 -32.99
CA LYS A 1004 19.09 50.26 -34.10
C LYS A 1004 18.46 48.85 -34.04
N GLY A 1005 17.19 48.61 -34.41
CA GLY A 1005 16.05 49.52 -34.64
C GLY A 1005 15.34 49.37 -36.01
N MET A 1006 14.16 48.73 -36.05
CA MET A 1006 13.11 48.92 -37.08
C MET A 1006 11.75 48.33 -36.61
N GLU A 1007 10.65 48.75 -37.23
CA GLU A 1007 9.25 48.59 -36.78
C GLU A 1007 8.30 48.61 -38.01
N ILE A 1008 6.98 48.40 -37.82
CA ILE A 1008 5.86 48.67 -38.78
C ILE A 1008 5.75 47.62 -39.93
N ASP A 1009 4.59 47.16 -40.43
CA ASP A 1009 3.19 47.63 -40.33
C ASP A 1009 2.12 46.51 -40.16
N GLU A 1010 0.87 46.90 -39.91
CA GLU A 1010 -0.35 46.08 -39.95
C GLU A 1010 -0.99 45.99 -41.35
N TYR A 1011 -2.00 45.11 -41.56
CA TYR A 1011 -3.14 45.45 -42.44
C TYR A 1011 -4.47 44.77 -42.06
N ARG A 1012 -5.58 45.40 -42.46
CA ARG A 1012 -6.98 45.19 -42.05
C ARG A 1012 -7.90 45.30 -43.30
N ARG A 1013 -9.14 44.83 -43.47
CA ARG A 1013 -10.36 44.42 -42.69
C ARG A 1013 -11.16 43.45 -43.63
N ALA A 1014 -12.34 42.85 -43.39
CA ALA A 1014 -13.30 42.60 -42.29
C ALA A 1014 -14.37 41.61 -42.81
N GLY A 1015 -15.24 41.02 -41.96
CA GLY A 1015 -16.45 40.29 -42.42
C GLY A 1015 -17.26 39.59 -41.31
N HIS A 1016 -18.55 39.95 -41.18
CA HIS A 1016 -19.59 39.18 -40.47
C HIS A 1016 -20.13 38.06 -41.42
N VAL A 1017 -20.95 37.07 -41.06
CA VAL A 1017 -22.22 37.07 -40.28
C VAL A 1017 -22.45 35.69 -39.59
N ASP A 1018 -23.36 35.67 -38.61
CA ASP A 1018 -23.81 34.55 -37.77
C ASP A 1018 -24.50 33.39 -38.50
N ALA A 1019 -24.54 32.18 -37.88
CA ALA A 1019 -25.79 31.55 -37.39
C ALA A 1019 -25.64 30.07 -36.93
N THR A 1020 -26.19 29.78 -35.75
CA THR A 1020 -26.78 28.51 -35.21
C THR A 1020 -26.58 27.15 -35.92
N PRO A 1021 -26.18 26.09 -35.18
CA PRO A 1021 -26.51 24.70 -35.52
C PRO A 1021 -27.86 24.27 -34.90
N ALA A 1022 -28.66 23.48 -35.61
CA ALA A 1022 -29.83 22.80 -35.07
C ALA A 1022 -30.05 21.40 -35.71
N GLU A 1023 -30.50 20.50 -34.86
CA GLU A 1023 -31.00 19.12 -35.03
C GLU A 1023 -31.58 18.71 -36.40
N GLN A 1024 -31.34 17.46 -36.80
CA GLN A 1024 -32.45 16.50 -37.02
C GLN A 1024 -32.02 15.03 -37.05
N ASN A 1025 -32.95 14.14 -36.67
CA ASN A 1025 -32.80 12.69 -36.68
C ASN A 1025 -33.00 12.11 -38.09
N ILE A 1026 -32.31 11.01 -38.40
CA ILE A 1026 -32.87 9.91 -39.21
C ILE A 1026 -32.49 8.59 -38.55
N ALA A 1027 -33.44 7.66 -38.49
CA ALA A 1027 -33.21 6.25 -38.20
C ALA A 1027 -33.85 5.40 -39.31
N ASP A 1028 -33.17 4.33 -39.74
CA ASP A 1028 -33.75 2.98 -39.78
C ASP A 1028 -32.67 1.92 -40.10
N PRO A 1029 -32.79 0.69 -39.61
CA PRO A 1029 -31.99 -0.47 -40.02
C PRO A 1029 -32.76 -1.41 -40.96
N ASP A 1030 -32.06 -2.27 -41.72
CA ASP A 1030 -32.66 -3.58 -42.05
C ASP A 1030 -31.62 -4.69 -42.38
N GLN A 1031 -32.14 -5.92 -42.40
CA GLN A 1031 -31.50 -7.25 -42.40
C GLN A 1031 -30.50 -7.57 -43.54
N VAL A 1032 -29.63 -8.56 -43.29
CA VAL A 1032 -29.70 -9.92 -43.89
C VAL A 1032 -29.24 -10.95 -42.84
N SER A 1033 -29.83 -12.15 -42.86
CA SER A 1033 -29.58 -13.27 -41.93
C SER A 1033 -28.70 -14.38 -42.51
N LEU A 1034 -28.22 -15.28 -41.65
CA LEU A 1034 -28.03 -16.71 -41.96
C LEU A 1034 -28.12 -17.53 -40.66
N ILE A 1035 -28.82 -18.66 -40.72
CA ILE A 1035 -29.01 -19.65 -39.66
C ILE A 1035 -29.01 -21.02 -40.35
N ASP A 1036 -28.38 -22.02 -39.73
CA ASP A 1036 -28.75 -23.43 -39.91
C ASP A 1036 -29.08 -24.03 -38.53
N LEU A 1037 -29.93 -25.06 -38.54
CA LEU A 1037 -30.43 -25.78 -37.36
C LEU A 1037 -30.01 -27.25 -37.45
N ASP A 1038 -30.09 -27.98 -36.34
CA ASP A 1038 -30.09 -29.44 -36.32
C ASP A 1038 -31.20 -29.96 -35.38
N ASP A 1039 -31.65 -31.19 -35.62
CA ASP A 1039 -32.88 -31.76 -35.07
C ASP A 1039 -32.78 -32.25 -33.61
N ASP A 1040 -33.65 -31.74 -32.73
CA ASP A 1040 -34.41 -32.55 -31.76
C ASP A 1040 -35.54 -31.70 -31.13
N GLY A 1041 -36.70 -31.67 -31.80
CA GLY A 1041 -37.78 -30.74 -31.47
C GLY A 1041 -38.85 -31.32 -30.53
N ASP A 1042 -38.78 -31.00 -29.24
CA ASP A 1042 -40.00 -30.92 -28.39
C ASP A 1042 -39.78 -30.00 -27.17
N LEU A 1043 -40.57 -28.91 -27.07
CA LEU A 1043 -40.43 -27.88 -26.03
C LEU A 1043 -41.71 -27.75 -25.21
N LYS A 1044 -41.77 -28.46 -24.06
CA LYS A 1044 -42.86 -28.30 -23.09
C LYS A 1044 -42.63 -27.09 -22.21
N ALA A 1045 -43.43 -26.04 -22.42
CA ALA A 1045 -43.54 -24.93 -21.49
C ALA A 1045 -44.52 -25.27 -20.37
N GLU A 1046 -44.06 -25.20 -19.12
CA GLU A 1046 -44.94 -24.92 -17.98
C GLU A 1046 -44.60 -23.51 -17.45
N VAL A 1047 -45.61 -22.65 -17.45
CA VAL A 1047 -45.54 -21.30 -16.90
C VAL A 1047 -46.17 -21.34 -15.51
N LEU A 1048 -45.44 -20.88 -14.50
CA LEU A 1048 -46.08 -20.35 -13.29
C LEU A 1048 -45.42 -19.04 -12.87
N THR A 1049 -46.27 -18.02 -12.81
CA THR A 1049 -45.97 -16.65 -12.45
C THR A 1049 -45.71 -16.48 -10.95
N THR A 1050 -44.86 -15.52 -10.60
CA THR A 1050 -44.98 -14.77 -9.34
C THR A 1050 -45.19 -13.30 -9.64
N GLU A 1051 -46.20 -12.71 -9.00
CA GLU A 1051 -46.65 -11.35 -9.26
C GLU A 1051 -45.80 -10.31 -8.52
N VAL A 1052 -45.76 -9.09 -9.06
CA VAL A 1052 -45.24 -7.90 -8.37
C VAL A 1052 -46.43 -7.15 -7.79
N HIS A 1053 -46.47 -6.96 -6.47
CA HIS A 1053 -47.31 -5.92 -5.87
C HIS A 1053 -46.73 -5.31 -4.59
N VAL A 1054 -46.42 -4.01 -4.71
CA VAL A 1054 -46.39 -2.94 -3.69
C VAL A 1054 -45.61 -3.23 -2.40
#